data_AF-A0A5C7MST1-F1
#
_entry.id   AF-A0A5C7MST1-F1
#
_cell.length_a   1.000
_cell.length_b   1.000
_cell.length_c   1.000
_cell.angle_alpha   90.00
_cell.angle_beta   90.00
_cell.angle_gamma   90.00
#
_symmetry.space_group_name_H-M   'P 1'
#
loop_
_entity.id
_entity.type
_entity.pdbx_description
1 polymer ?
#
loop_
_entity_poly.entity_id
_entity_poly.type
_entity_poly.pdbx_seq_one_letter_code
_entity_poly.pdbx_strand_id
1 'polypeptide(L)'
;MERHDAQRAYLWNRTIGNNETGDTPVEQIQTLLVGRVGVKTPAVAERAHRLARDMIDRDPRGSNDLNEWLRGATAALRAFADTEALAQRQWTVGSSRDVQPLTHRSGIVLGLQNRVEIPLPGHRRLLVTDDEQHVLTFWWKMKQSGRWPDDPVFVHVDDHNDTTPWREGDAVISENASLAEVAALTDKTRESGFLVPAFRSGLIAFGKSYFVGPGSAWAPGRYVPKDEARGVTFPARIVDGEPGADVRPNVLSIDLDAFLRLSTDEREAKFRQMRVWAEGAQIITLATSPGYMEDERQAEVVRWAVDLAERFEKLPGTPVSIDRGRPRDEVGFTTPALVAGLAVGVLVSLPVMTLGPAVALVTGAAVSVAAALAIENLLVLPGIRYAPARSALGRLRSATRALSPKANSDVVYRELNTAFLAFKADLKTVADGMKDTNDYRSLMWSYSEGIDAVAAAVFERVSAQWPVLRSTALMAYGSYGSRRPGLASDIDLNLVVPDGPVASREEIRAAVAALGEALAAALRSPQDAKPLKSQETVQEIKTNMEFWEKDPVHAGDPNTGIHALRVHGLTARPVAGNAALYKNEIRPFYATIVKKRRMELLRRLTLERDFKLKQPATPMLEPDYKAGLGGVREYDNITWLSRFIYPWGSQGLVGLLGGWAAMPWKGACP
;
A
#
# COMPACT_ATOMS: atom_id res chain seq x y z
N MET A 1 -34.37 -49.56 7.28
CA MET A 1 -34.01 -48.75 6.09
C MET A 1 -35.08 -47.70 5.83
N GLU A 2 -36.31 -48.08 5.45
CA GLU A 2 -37.38 -47.13 5.09
C GLU A 2 -37.69 -46.02 6.12
N ARG A 3 -37.70 -46.32 7.43
CA ARG A 3 -37.88 -45.28 8.47
C ARG A 3 -36.72 -44.29 8.56
N HIS A 4 -35.49 -44.75 8.34
CA HIS A 4 -34.31 -43.91 8.39
C HIS A 4 -34.28 -42.97 7.17
N ASP A 5 -34.62 -43.51 5.99
CA ASP A 5 -34.67 -42.74 4.75
C ASP A 5 -35.82 -41.73 4.72
N ALA A 6 -36.99 -42.07 5.28
CA ALA A 6 -38.11 -41.14 5.42
C ALA A 6 -37.83 -40.01 6.42
N GLN A 7 -37.17 -40.31 7.55
CA GLN A 7 -36.78 -39.31 8.54
C GLN A 7 -35.68 -38.38 7.98
N ARG A 8 -34.75 -38.93 7.20
CA ARG A 8 -33.71 -38.19 6.50
C ARG A 8 -34.34 -37.23 5.47
N ALA A 9 -35.22 -37.71 4.60
CA ALA A 9 -35.95 -36.90 3.64
C ALA A 9 -36.77 -35.77 4.32
N TYR A 10 -37.44 -36.07 5.43
CA TYR A 10 -38.17 -35.08 6.21
C TYR A 10 -37.27 -33.97 6.77
N LEU A 11 -36.11 -34.32 7.33
CA LEU A 11 -35.16 -33.33 7.88
C LEU A 11 -34.56 -32.43 6.80
N TRP A 12 -34.22 -32.99 5.64
CA TRP A 12 -33.71 -32.24 4.49
C TRP A 12 -34.77 -31.26 3.96
N ASN A 13 -35.98 -31.76 3.69
CA ASN A 13 -37.09 -30.96 3.17
C ASN A 13 -37.48 -29.82 4.13
N ARG A 14 -37.41 -30.07 5.45
CA ARG A 14 -37.72 -29.06 6.47
C ARG A 14 -36.64 -27.98 6.59
N THR A 15 -35.37 -28.34 6.40
CA THR A 15 -34.25 -27.42 6.67
C THR A 15 -33.86 -26.61 5.43
N ILE A 16 -33.95 -27.20 4.25
CA ILE A 16 -33.58 -26.56 2.98
C ILE A 16 -34.79 -25.97 2.25
N GLY A 17 -36.00 -26.46 2.59
CA GLY A 17 -37.25 -26.14 1.92
C GLY A 17 -37.55 -27.13 0.80
N ASN A 18 -38.82 -27.48 0.63
CA ASN A 18 -39.28 -28.21 -0.56
C ASN A 18 -39.23 -27.25 -1.75
N ASN A 19 -38.16 -27.28 -2.53
CA ASN A 19 -38.20 -26.72 -3.87
C ASN A 19 -38.75 -27.79 -4.80
N GLU A 20 -39.90 -27.51 -5.42
CA GLU A 20 -40.54 -28.36 -6.44
C GLU A 20 -39.73 -28.44 -7.76
N THR A 21 -38.48 -28.01 -7.76
CA THR A 21 -37.65 -27.80 -8.96
C THR A 21 -37.02 -29.07 -9.52
N GLY A 22 -37.16 -30.21 -8.85
CA GLY A 22 -36.56 -31.49 -9.29
C GLY A 22 -35.05 -31.61 -9.04
N ASP A 23 -34.45 -30.62 -8.38
CA ASP A 23 -33.02 -30.60 -8.04
C ASP A 23 -32.67 -31.67 -6.99
N THR A 24 -31.50 -32.30 -7.13
CA THR A 24 -30.96 -33.24 -6.15
C THR A 24 -30.63 -32.53 -4.83
N PRO A 25 -30.56 -33.25 -3.68
CA PRO A 25 -30.17 -32.65 -2.40
C PRO A 25 -28.83 -31.91 -2.44
N VAL A 26 -27.87 -32.39 -3.24
CA VAL A 26 -26.57 -31.74 -3.43
C VAL A 26 -26.72 -30.38 -4.12
N GLU A 27 -27.52 -30.30 -5.20
CA GLU A 27 -27.76 -29.06 -5.95
C GLU A 27 -28.52 -28.02 -5.11
N GLN A 28 -29.46 -28.48 -4.26
CA GLN A 28 -30.19 -27.60 -3.34
C GLN A 28 -29.26 -27.00 -2.28
N ILE A 29 -28.39 -27.81 -1.67
CA ILE A 29 -27.38 -27.33 -0.70
C ILE A 29 -26.39 -26.40 -1.39
N GLN A 30 -25.90 -26.75 -2.58
CA GLN A 30 -24.99 -25.91 -3.37
C GLN A 30 -25.61 -24.54 -3.64
N THR A 31 -26.85 -24.50 -4.11
CA THR A 31 -27.59 -23.25 -4.38
C THR A 31 -27.72 -22.41 -3.12
N LEU A 32 -28.05 -23.03 -1.99
CA LEU A 32 -28.17 -22.37 -0.69
C LEU A 32 -26.82 -21.82 -0.18
N LEU A 33 -25.73 -22.58 -0.32
CA LEU A 33 -24.38 -22.15 0.06
C LEU A 33 -23.91 -20.96 -0.81
N VAL A 34 -24.04 -21.06 -2.13
CA VAL A 34 -23.68 -19.98 -3.07
C VAL A 34 -24.53 -18.73 -2.81
N GLY A 35 -25.83 -18.89 -2.57
CA GLY A 35 -26.75 -17.80 -2.23
C GLY A 35 -26.37 -17.07 -0.95
N ARG A 36 -25.92 -17.80 0.09
CA ARG A 36 -25.48 -17.22 1.38
C ARG A 36 -24.14 -16.49 1.30
N VAL A 37 -23.23 -16.93 0.43
CA VAL A 37 -21.95 -16.26 0.23
C VAL A 37 -22.11 -15.01 -0.64
N GLY A 38 -23.06 -15.00 -1.57
CA GLY A 38 -23.35 -13.84 -2.43
C GLY A 38 -22.34 -13.65 -3.58
N VAL A 39 -21.34 -14.52 -3.70
CA VAL A 39 -20.35 -14.53 -4.77
C VAL A 39 -20.64 -15.70 -5.70
N LYS A 40 -20.87 -15.41 -6.99
CA LYS A 40 -21.24 -16.41 -8.01
C LYS A 40 -20.12 -16.60 -9.04
N THR A 41 -19.00 -17.20 -8.62
CA THR A 41 -17.96 -17.63 -9.57
C THR A 41 -18.05 -19.14 -9.79
N PRO A 42 -17.60 -19.66 -10.95
CA PRO A 42 -17.55 -21.11 -11.20
C PRO A 42 -16.77 -21.88 -10.11
N ALA A 43 -15.65 -21.33 -9.64
CA ALA A 43 -14.85 -21.93 -8.57
C ALA A 43 -15.60 -22.00 -7.23
N VAL A 44 -16.34 -20.95 -6.86
CA VAL A 44 -17.18 -20.95 -5.65
C VAL A 44 -18.34 -21.94 -5.80
N ALA A 45 -18.95 -22.02 -6.97
CA ALA A 45 -20.03 -22.98 -7.24
C ALA A 45 -19.54 -24.43 -7.13
N GLU A 46 -18.37 -24.73 -7.68
CA GLU A 46 -17.76 -26.06 -7.65
C GLU A 46 -17.28 -26.44 -6.23
N ARG A 47 -16.69 -25.50 -5.49
CA ARG A 47 -16.36 -25.73 -4.06
C ARG A 47 -17.60 -25.95 -3.20
N ALA A 48 -18.68 -25.21 -3.47
CA ALA A 48 -19.97 -25.39 -2.81
C ALA A 48 -20.56 -26.78 -3.12
N HIS A 49 -20.43 -27.26 -4.37
CA HIS A 49 -20.86 -28.59 -4.75
C HIS A 49 -20.12 -29.69 -3.99
N ARG A 50 -18.78 -29.58 -3.84
CA ARG A 50 -17.98 -30.52 -3.04
C ARG A 50 -18.38 -30.52 -1.57
N LEU A 51 -18.52 -29.35 -0.95
CA LEU A 51 -18.99 -29.23 0.44
C LEU A 51 -20.39 -29.81 0.63
N ALA A 52 -21.29 -29.61 -0.34
CA ALA A 52 -22.63 -30.19 -0.34
C ALA A 52 -22.58 -31.72 -0.39
N ARG A 53 -21.73 -32.30 -1.22
CA ARG A 53 -21.52 -33.75 -1.30
C ARG A 53 -20.95 -34.32 0.01
N ASP A 54 -19.90 -33.70 0.55
CA ASP A 54 -19.31 -34.11 1.83
C ASP A 54 -20.33 -34.08 2.98
N MET A 55 -21.24 -33.09 2.97
CA MET A 55 -22.30 -33.00 3.97
C MET A 55 -23.34 -34.12 3.82
N ILE A 56 -23.70 -34.49 2.59
CA ILE A 56 -24.62 -35.61 2.32
C ILE A 56 -23.97 -36.93 2.75
N ASP A 57 -22.69 -37.13 2.42
CA ASP A 57 -21.94 -38.36 2.73
C ASP A 57 -21.74 -38.57 4.24
N ARG A 58 -21.65 -37.48 5.02
CA ARG A 58 -21.52 -37.55 6.49
C ARG A 58 -22.83 -37.85 7.22
N ASP A 59 -23.98 -37.84 6.54
CA ASP A 59 -25.30 -38.21 7.06
C ASP A 59 -25.68 -37.51 8.38
N PRO A 60 -26.10 -36.22 8.35
CA PRO A 60 -26.38 -35.45 9.56
C PRO A 60 -27.53 -36.09 10.35
N ARG A 61 -27.31 -36.34 11.65
CA ARG A 61 -28.24 -37.09 12.51
C ARG A 61 -29.44 -36.26 12.99
N GLY A 62 -29.43 -34.95 12.73
CA GLY A 62 -30.52 -34.05 13.13
C GLY A 62 -30.41 -32.66 12.49
N SER A 63 -31.47 -31.86 12.67
CA SER A 63 -31.54 -30.49 12.13
C SER A 63 -30.48 -29.55 12.72
N ASN A 64 -30.06 -29.77 13.96
CA ASN A 64 -29.00 -28.98 14.59
C ASN A 64 -27.64 -29.25 13.93
N ASP A 65 -27.30 -30.53 13.72
CA ASP A 65 -26.06 -30.94 13.04
C ASP A 65 -26.01 -30.37 11.63
N LEU A 66 -27.11 -30.49 10.87
CA LEU A 66 -27.20 -29.94 9.52
C LEU A 66 -27.03 -28.41 9.51
N ASN A 67 -27.66 -27.70 10.44
CA ASN A 67 -27.51 -26.24 10.55
C ASN A 67 -26.09 -25.81 10.96
N GLU A 68 -25.44 -26.55 11.84
CA GLU A 68 -24.04 -26.32 12.21
C GLU A 68 -23.11 -26.55 11.02
N TRP A 69 -23.28 -27.64 10.29
CA TRP A 69 -22.50 -27.94 9.10
C TRP A 69 -22.73 -26.92 8.00
N LEU A 70 -23.99 -26.49 7.77
CA LEU A 70 -24.30 -25.42 6.84
C LEU A 70 -23.60 -24.11 7.22
N ARG A 71 -23.56 -23.75 8.51
CA ARG A 71 -22.82 -22.57 8.98
C ARG A 71 -21.32 -22.70 8.76
N GLY A 72 -20.74 -23.85 9.12
CA GLY A 72 -19.32 -24.15 8.91
C GLY A 72 -18.93 -24.13 7.42
N ALA A 73 -19.72 -24.79 6.58
CA ALA A 73 -19.54 -24.80 5.12
C ALA A 73 -19.71 -23.39 4.52
N THR A 74 -20.69 -22.60 4.98
CA THR A 74 -20.86 -21.21 4.54
C THR A 74 -19.65 -20.36 4.92
N ALA A 75 -19.14 -20.50 6.14
CA ALA A 75 -17.95 -19.78 6.61
C ALA A 75 -16.70 -20.17 5.81
N ALA A 76 -16.47 -21.46 5.60
CA ALA A 76 -15.36 -21.97 4.80
C ALA A 76 -15.47 -21.50 3.33
N LEU A 77 -16.66 -21.53 2.76
CA LEU A 77 -16.91 -21.08 1.39
C LEU A 77 -16.77 -19.57 1.25
N ARG A 78 -17.15 -18.78 2.26
CA ARG A 78 -16.93 -17.33 2.29
C ARG A 78 -15.44 -17.01 2.35
N ALA A 79 -14.69 -17.65 3.26
CA ALA A 79 -13.24 -17.49 3.33
C ALA A 79 -12.56 -17.86 2.00
N PHE A 80 -13.02 -18.94 1.37
CA PHE A 80 -12.57 -19.34 0.03
C PHE A 80 -12.91 -18.27 -1.03
N ALA A 81 -14.15 -17.77 -1.05
CA ALA A 81 -14.57 -16.73 -2.00
C ALA A 81 -13.80 -15.41 -1.83
N ASP A 82 -13.50 -15.03 -0.58
CA ASP A 82 -12.68 -13.85 -0.27
C ASP A 82 -11.24 -14.05 -0.75
N THR A 83 -10.67 -15.24 -0.56
CA THR A 83 -9.33 -15.60 -1.05
C THR A 83 -9.29 -15.64 -2.57
N GLU A 84 -10.31 -16.21 -3.22
CA GLU A 84 -10.45 -16.25 -4.68
C GLU A 84 -10.58 -14.83 -5.26
N ALA A 85 -11.37 -13.98 -4.62
CA ALA A 85 -11.49 -12.56 -4.99
C ALA A 85 -10.16 -11.82 -4.80
N LEU A 86 -9.40 -12.13 -3.75
CA LEU A 86 -8.07 -11.58 -3.52
C LEU A 86 -7.09 -12.04 -4.61
N ALA A 87 -7.05 -13.34 -4.93
CA ALA A 87 -6.22 -13.90 -5.99
C ALA A 87 -6.53 -13.29 -7.36
N GLN A 88 -7.80 -13.00 -7.64
CA GLN A 88 -8.22 -12.29 -8.86
C GLN A 88 -7.82 -10.81 -8.86
N ARG A 89 -7.69 -10.17 -7.68
CA ARG A 89 -7.27 -8.78 -7.49
C ARG A 89 -5.76 -8.60 -7.34
N GLN A 90 -4.97 -9.68 -7.32
CA GLN A 90 -3.50 -9.61 -7.25
C GLN A 90 -2.87 -8.89 -8.47
N TRP A 91 -3.65 -8.63 -9.51
CA TRP A 91 -3.21 -8.04 -10.77
C TRP A 91 -3.93 -6.72 -11.02
N THR A 92 -3.16 -5.68 -11.33
CA THR A 92 -3.72 -4.43 -11.87
C THR A 92 -3.72 -4.53 -13.39
N VAL A 93 -4.89 -4.35 -14.01
CA VAL A 93 -4.96 -4.23 -15.48
C VAL A 93 -4.54 -2.82 -15.86
N GLY A 94 -3.49 -2.68 -16.67
CA GLY A 94 -2.88 -1.39 -16.97
C GLY A 94 -1.94 -1.42 -18.17
N SER A 95 -0.88 -0.62 -18.06
CA SER A 95 0.17 -0.43 -19.05
C SER A 95 1.56 -0.57 -18.43
N SER A 96 2.60 -0.51 -19.25
CA SER A 96 4.00 -0.43 -18.84
C SER A 96 4.27 0.69 -17.83
N ARG A 97 3.48 1.77 -17.84
CA ARG A 97 3.57 2.90 -16.88
C ARG A 97 3.10 2.57 -15.47
N ASP A 98 2.31 1.52 -15.33
CA ASP A 98 1.79 1.05 -14.04
C ASP A 98 2.78 0.08 -13.36
N VAL A 99 3.86 -0.31 -14.06
CA VAL A 99 4.97 -1.09 -13.49
C VAL A 99 5.83 -0.16 -12.64
N GLN A 100 5.55 -0.13 -11.34
CA GLN A 100 6.25 0.73 -10.39
C GLN A 100 7.08 -0.09 -9.39
N PRO A 101 8.32 0.34 -9.09
CA PRO A 101 9.11 -0.31 -8.06
C PRO A 101 8.47 -0.11 -6.68
N LEU A 102 8.47 -1.18 -5.88
CA LEU A 102 8.26 -1.11 -4.44
C LEU A 102 9.57 -0.73 -3.78
N THR A 103 9.74 0.55 -3.46
CA THR A 103 10.97 1.05 -2.85
C THR A 103 10.83 1.11 -1.32
N HIS A 104 11.73 0.43 -0.61
CA HIS A 104 11.90 0.60 0.82
C HIS A 104 12.36 2.02 1.14
N ARG A 105 12.13 2.50 2.38
CA ARG A 105 12.52 3.86 2.80
C ARG A 105 14.02 4.13 2.74
N SER A 106 14.85 3.09 2.64
CA SER A 106 16.30 3.21 2.42
C SER A 106 16.67 3.51 0.97
N GLY A 107 15.71 3.52 0.03
CA GLY A 107 15.96 3.62 -1.40
C GLY A 107 16.14 2.28 -2.11
N ILE A 108 16.23 1.18 -1.36
CA ILE A 108 16.37 -0.18 -1.90
C ILE A 108 15.04 -0.60 -2.56
N VAL A 109 15.10 -1.09 -3.79
CA VAL A 109 13.93 -1.66 -4.48
C VAL A 109 13.73 -3.10 -4.01
N LEU A 110 12.57 -3.38 -3.43
CA LEU A 110 12.18 -4.69 -2.91
C LEU A 110 11.45 -5.55 -3.94
N GLY A 111 11.00 -4.96 -5.05
CA GLY A 111 10.20 -5.61 -6.09
C GLY A 111 9.28 -4.63 -6.79
N LEU A 112 8.08 -5.07 -7.16
CA LEU A 112 7.05 -4.24 -7.78
C LEU A 112 5.93 -3.92 -6.80
N GLN A 113 5.29 -2.75 -6.95
CA GLN A 113 4.14 -2.38 -6.12
C GLN A 113 2.92 -3.27 -6.38
N ASN A 114 2.75 -3.67 -7.64
CA ASN A 114 1.65 -4.49 -8.12
C ASN A 114 2.16 -5.41 -9.23
N ARG A 115 1.50 -6.55 -9.41
CA ARG A 115 1.62 -7.33 -10.64
C ARG A 115 0.73 -6.67 -11.69
N VAL A 116 1.26 -6.41 -12.89
CA VAL A 116 0.57 -5.63 -13.92
C VAL A 116 0.21 -6.52 -15.10
N GLU A 117 -1.09 -6.72 -15.35
CA GLU A 117 -1.58 -7.33 -16.58
C GLU A 117 -1.75 -6.23 -17.63
N ILE A 118 -0.98 -6.30 -18.71
CA ILE A 118 -0.99 -5.36 -19.82
C ILE A 118 -1.73 -6.03 -21.00
N PRO A 119 -2.92 -5.54 -21.37
CA PRO A 119 -3.59 -5.98 -22.59
C PRO A 119 -2.78 -5.55 -23.80
N LEU A 120 -2.28 -6.51 -24.55
CA LEU A 120 -1.59 -6.26 -25.79
C LEU A 120 -2.59 -6.35 -26.96
N PRO A 121 -2.30 -5.68 -28.08
CA PRO A 121 -3.13 -5.79 -29.27
C PRO A 121 -3.23 -7.24 -29.79
N GLY A 122 -4.32 -7.59 -30.47
CA GLY A 122 -4.54 -8.94 -31.01
C GLY A 122 -4.93 -9.99 -29.95
N HIS A 123 -5.65 -9.58 -28.89
CA HIS A 123 -6.03 -10.43 -27.75
C HIS A 123 -4.86 -11.02 -26.92
N ARG A 124 -3.63 -10.59 -27.22
CA ARG A 124 -2.43 -10.99 -26.49
C ARG A 124 -2.41 -10.41 -25.07
N ARG A 125 -1.64 -11.03 -24.18
CA ARG A 125 -1.51 -10.58 -22.78
C ARG A 125 -0.06 -10.61 -22.34
N LEU A 126 0.36 -9.53 -21.69
CA LEU A 126 1.62 -9.45 -20.98
C LEU A 126 1.35 -9.36 -19.48
N LEU A 127 2.07 -10.13 -18.67
CA LEU A 127 2.16 -9.93 -17.24
C LEU A 127 3.55 -9.40 -16.89
N VAL A 128 3.61 -8.37 -16.05
CA VAL A 128 4.84 -7.97 -15.36
C VAL A 128 4.67 -8.24 -13.86
N THR A 129 5.57 -9.01 -13.27
CA THR A 129 5.48 -9.48 -11.88
C THR A 129 6.83 -9.37 -11.17
N ASP A 130 6.78 -9.34 -9.84
CA ASP A 130 7.96 -9.26 -8.99
C ASP A 130 8.69 -10.59 -8.84
N ASP A 131 7.97 -11.71 -8.81
CA ASP A 131 8.52 -13.07 -8.67
C ASP A 131 8.02 -13.95 -9.83
N GLU A 132 8.93 -14.72 -10.45
CA GLU A 132 8.57 -15.61 -11.55
C GLU A 132 7.59 -16.70 -11.12
N GLN A 133 7.60 -17.16 -9.88
CA GLN A 133 6.66 -18.20 -9.44
C GLN A 133 5.20 -17.77 -9.58
N HIS A 134 4.93 -16.46 -9.46
CA HIS A 134 3.59 -15.91 -9.63
C HIS A 134 3.06 -16.06 -11.07
N VAL A 135 3.91 -16.28 -12.08
CA VAL A 135 3.46 -16.44 -13.48
C VAL A 135 2.55 -17.65 -13.66
N LEU A 136 2.72 -18.71 -12.86
CA LEU A 136 1.91 -19.92 -12.93
C LEU A 136 0.43 -19.63 -12.63
N THR A 137 0.16 -18.80 -11.62
CA THR A 137 -1.20 -18.37 -11.27
C THR A 137 -1.83 -17.57 -12.41
N PHE A 138 -1.04 -16.74 -13.09
CA PHE A 138 -1.51 -15.99 -14.25
C PHE A 138 -1.78 -16.90 -15.47
N TRP A 139 -0.92 -17.88 -15.75
CA TRP A 139 -1.16 -18.84 -16.81
C TRP A 139 -2.43 -19.65 -16.55
N TRP A 140 -2.65 -20.07 -15.31
CA TRP A 140 -3.88 -20.77 -14.92
C TRP A 140 -5.12 -19.89 -15.12
N LYS A 141 -5.04 -18.60 -14.79
CA LYS A 141 -6.09 -17.60 -15.09
C LYS A 141 -6.37 -17.52 -16.59
N MET A 142 -5.33 -17.51 -17.42
CA MET A 142 -5.49 -17.50 -18.88
C MET A 142 -6.16 -18.78 -19.37
N LYS A 143 -5.80 -19.95 -18.83
CA LYS A 143 -6.45 -21.24 -19.14
C LYS A 143 -7.93 -21.24 -18.78
N GLN A 144 -8.27 -20.86 -17.55
CA GLN A 144 -9.66 -20.80 -17.08
C GLN A 144 -10.53 -19.81 -17.86
N SER A 145 -9.93 -18.74 -18.38
CA SER A 145 -10.63 -17.74 -19.20
C SER A 145 -10.70 -18.09 -20.69
N GLY A 146 -10.21 -19.26 -21.11
CA GLY A 146 -10.17 -19.68 -22.51
C GLY A 146 -9.20 -18.85 -23.37
N ARG A 147 -8.19 -18.23 -22.74
CA ARG A 147 -7.19 -17.38 -23.40
C ARG A 147 -5.81 -18.02 -23.46
N TRP A 148 -5.61 -19.17 -22.84
CA TRP A 148 -4.40 -19.97 -23.02
C TRP A 148 -4.39 -20.63 -24.40
N PRO A 149 -3.25 -20.73 -25.10
CA PRO A 149 -3.18 -21.43 -26.37
C PRO A 149 -3.50 -22.92 -26.22
N ASP A 150 -4.27 -23.49 -27.15
CA ASP A 150 -4.59 -24.93 -27.16
C ASP A 150 -3.36 -25.82 -27.37
N ASP A 151 -2.37 -25.31 -28.11
CA ASP A 151 -1.11 -26.00 -28.39
C ASP A 151 0.09 -25.10 -28.05
N PRO A 152 0.48 -25.01 -26.76
CA PRO A 152 1.50 -24.08 -26.31
C PRO A 152 2.91 -24.50 -26.78
N VAL A 153 3.54 -23.62 -27.55
CA VAL A 153 4.99 -23.58 -27.79
C VAL A 153 5.58 -22.61 -26.79
N PHE A 154 6.21 -23.18 -25.76
CA PHE A 154 6.68 -22.46 -24.58
C PHE A 154 8.18 -22.18 -24.67
N VAL A 155 8.58 -20.94 -24.48
CA VAL A 155 9.98 -20.54 -24.29
C VAL A 155 10.13 -19.90 -22.91
N HIS A 156 11.06 -20.44 -22.13
CA HIS A 156 11.45 -19.97 -20.82
C HIS A 156 12.83 -19.35 -20.88
N VAL A 157 12.96 -18.09 -20.47
CA VAL A 157 14.22 -17.34 -20.47
C VAL A 157 14.60 -17.06 -19.02
N ASP A 158 15.61 -17.75 -18.50
CA ASP A 158 15.96 -17.74 -17.07
C ASP A 158 17.45 -18.15 -16.88
N ASP A 159 18.07 -17.80 -15.74
CA ASP A 159 19.35 -18.38 -15.29
C ASP A 159 19.15 -19.82 -14.77
N HIS A 160 17.92 -20.20 -14.40
CA HIS A 160 17.57 -21.45 -13.75
C HIS A 160 16.67 -22.36 -14.59
N ASN A 161 16.76 -23.67 -14.36
CA ASN A 161 15.96 -24.67 -15.10
C ASN A 161 14.49 -24.71 -14.61
N ASP A 162 14.25 -24.33 -13.36
CA ASP A 162 12.93 -24.20 -12.73
C ASP A 162 12.02 -25.43 -12.75
N THR A 163 12.67 -26.58 -12.90
CA THR A 163 12.04 -27.90 -12.88
C THR A 163 12.42 -28.73 -11.66
N THR A 164 13.08 -28.14 -10.65
CA THR A 164 13.36 -28.82 -9.38
C THR A 164 12.05 -29.05 -8.62
N PRO A 165 11.73 -30.29 -8.19
CA PRO A 165 10.55 -30.52 -7.36
C PRO A 165 10.64 -29.84 -6.00
N TRP A 166 9.53 -29.27 -5.53
CA TRP A 166 9.44 -28.74 -4.16
C TRP A 166 9.53 -29.86 -3.10
N ARG A 167 10.05 -29.52 -1.90
CA ARG A 167 10.37 -30.47 -0.81
C ARG A 167 9.22 -31.37 -0.35
N GLU A 168 7.97 -30.94 -0.50
CA GLU A 168 6.78 -31.73 -0.09
C GLU A 168 6.28 -32.70 -1.17
N GLY A 169 7.05 -32.91 -2.24
CA GLY A 169 6.66 -33.82 -3.30
C GLY A 169 5.58 -33.24 -4.20
N ASP A 170 4.96 -34.12 -4.97
CA ASP A 170 4.39 -33.81 -6.28
C ASP A 170 3.22 -32.81 -6.32
N ALA A 171 3.52 -31.52 -6.32
CA ALA A 171 2.51 -30.50 -6.60
C ALA A 171 1.89 -30.73 -7.98
N VAL A 172 0.63 -31.14 -8.00
CA VAL A 172 -0.21 -31.27 -9.20
C VAL A 172 -1.33 -30.26 -9.07
N ILE A 173 -1.47 -29.40 -10.08
CA ILE A 173 -2.64 -28.55 -10.21
C ILE A 173 -3.76 -29.42 -10.78
N SER A 174 -4.81 -29.66 -9.98
CA SER A 174 -6.03 -30.32 -10.45
C SER A 174 -6.65 -29.54 -11.62
N GLU A 175 -7.27 -30.23 -12.58
CA GLU A 175 -7.95 -29.60 -13.72
C GLU A 175 -8.98 -28.54 -13.29
N ASN A 176 -9.62 -28.76 -12.14
CA ASN A 176 -10.61 -27.88 -11.55
C ASN A 176 -10.06 -27.03 -10.39
N ALA A 177 -8.75 -26.89 -10.27
CA ALA A 177 -8.13 -26.05 -9.25
C ALA A 177 -8.58 -24.60 -9.42
N SER A 178 -8.93 -23.96 -8.31
CA SER A 178 -9.24 -22.52 -8.25
C SER A 178 -7.99 -21.66 -8.37
N LEU A 179 -8.15 -20.36 -8.66
CA LEU A 179 -7.01 -19.45 -8.68
C LEU A 179 -6.38 -19.29 -7.31
N ALA A 180 -7.18 -19.30 -6.24
CA ALA A 180 -6.69 -19.27 -4.86
C ALA A 180 -5.83 -20.49 -4.53
N GLU A 181 -6.21 -21.69 -4.98
CA GLU A 181 -5.42 -22.91 -4.76
C GLU A 181 -4.07 -22.84 -5.50
N VAL A 182 -4.03 -22.31 -6.72
CA VAL A 182 -2.78 -22.12 -7.47
C VAL A 182 -1.95 -20.97 -6.89
N ALA A 183 -2.56 -19.87 -6.47
CA ALA A 183 -1.86 -18.76 -5.82
C ALA A 183 -1.23 -19.20 -4.50
N ALA A 184 -1.97 -19.95 -3.67
CA ALA A 184 -1.45 -20.50 -2.43
C ALA A 184 -0.30 -21.51 -2.64
N LEU A 185 -0.24 -22.13 -3.82
CA LEU A 185 0.86 -22.99 -4.21
C LEU A 185 2.11 -22.16 -4.51
N THR A 186 1.97 -21.09 -5.30
CA THR A 186 3.08 -20.21 -5.69
C THR A 186 3.60 -19.32 -4.56
N ASP A 187 2.75 -18.95 -3.59
CA ASP A 187 3.12 -18.07 -2.47
C ASP A 187 3.92 -18.80 -1.36
N LYS A 188 3.88 -20.14 -1.34
CA LYS A 188 4.54 -20.95 -0.30
C LYS A 188 5.98 -21.31 -0.62
N THR A 189 6.37 -21.19 -1.87
CA THR A 189 7.63 -21.72 -2.38
C THR A 189 8.57 -20.53 -2.58
N ARG A 190 9.72 -20.55 -1.91
CA ARG A 190 10.87 -19.68 -2.24
C ARG A 190 11.91 -20.46 -3.04
N GLU A 191 11.53 -21.62 -3.55
CA GLU A 191 12.39 -22.57 -4.22
C GLU A 191 11.95 -22.67 -5.69
N SER A 192 12.91 -22.65 -6.61
CA SER A 192 12.71 -22.93 -8.03
C SER A 192 11.93 -24.22 -8.24
N GLY A 193 10.99 -24.24 -9.20
CA GLY A 193 10.16 -25.43 -9.42
C GLY A 193 8.75 -25.20 -9.96
N PHE A 194 8.32 -23.97 -10.22
CA PHE A 194 6.94 -23.69 -10.65
C PHE A 194 6.59 -24.31 -12.02
N LEU A 195 7.58 -24.69 -12.83
CA LEU A 195 7.33 -25.40 -14.09
C LEU A 195 6.90 -26.86 -13.87
N VAL A 196 7.27 -27.48 -12.74
CA VAL A 196 6.87 -28.86 -12.41
C VAL A 196 5.34 -29.03 -12.43
N PRO A 197 4.55 -28.24 -11.65
CA PRO A 197 3.09 -28.31 -11.73
C PRO A 197 2.53 -27.89 -13.10
N ALA A 198 3.20 -27.00 -13.84
CA ALA A 198 2.78 -26.62 -15.19
C ALA A 198 2.87 -27.79 -16.19
N PHE A 199 3.98 -28.53 -16.18
CA PHE A 199 4.14 -29.75 -16.99
C PHE A 199 3.16 -30.84 -16.57
N ARG A 200 2.97 -31.05 -15.26
CA ARG A 200 2.08 -32.11 -14.74
C ARG A 200 0.61 -31.87 -15.02
N SER A 201 0.18 -30.62 -15.01
CA SER A 201 -1.20 -30.24 -15.36
C SER A 201 -1.46 -30.16 -16.88
N GLY A 202 -0.42 -30.42 -17.70
CA GLY A 202 -0.49 -30.31 -19.15
C GLY A 202 -0.63 -28.87 -19.65
N LEU A 203 -0.39 -27.87 -18.80
CA LEU A 203 -0.41 -26.46 -19.20
C LEU A 203 0.72 -26.15 -20.20
N ILE A 204 1.85 -26.84 -20.04
CA ILE A 204 2.96 -26.89 -20.99
C ILE A 204 3.37 -28.36 -21.18
N ALA A 205 4.03 -28.68 -22.29
CA ALA A 205 4.38 -30.06 -22.65
C ALA A 205 5.86 -30.20 -23.04
N PHE A 206 6.45 -31.36 -22.70
CA PHE A 206 7.76 -31.75 -23.25
C PHE A 206 7.68 -31.81 -24.78
N GLY A 207 8.80 -31.57 -25.46
CA GLY A 207 8.85 -31.52 -26.92
C GLY A 207 8.45 -30.17 -27.54
N LYS A 208 7.62 -29.37 -26.84
CA LYS A 208 7.22 -28.00 -27.24
C LYS A 208 7.64 -26.92 -26.24
N SER A 209 8.44 -27.29 -25.25
CA SER A 209 8.96 -26.39 -24.23
C SER A 209 10.48 -26.24 -24.39
N TYR A 210 10.96 -25.01 -24.34
CA TYR A 210 12.37 -24.66 -24.54
C TYR A 210 12.88 -23.79 -23.40
N PHE A 211 14.12 -24.03 -22.99
CA PHE A 211 14.89 -23.21 -22.07
C PHE A 211 15.91 -22.37 -22.84
N VAL A 212 16.08 -21.11 -22.45
CA VAL A 212 17.04 -20.17 -23.03
C VAL A 212 17.72 -19.40 -21.90
N GLY A 213 19.02 -19.52 -21.79
CA GLY A 213 19.79 -18.85 -20.74
C GLY A 213 21.24 -19.30 -20.72
N PRO A 214 22.04 -18.89 -19.73
CA PRO A 214 23.45 -19.27 -19.61
C PRO A 214 23.67 -20.79 -19.68
N GLY A 215 22.80 -21.59 -19.05
CA GLY A 215 22.86 -23.06 -19.09
C GLY A 215 22.65 -23.71 -20.47
N SER A 216 22.20 -22.95 -21.46
CA SER A 216 22.00 -23.38 -22.86
C SER A 216 22.85 -22.58 -23.85
N ALA A 217 23.84 -21.83 -23.35
CA ALA A 217 24.60 -20.86 -24.13
C ALA A 217 23.71 -19.87 -24.92
N TRP A 218 22.55 -19.53 -24.36
CA TRP A 218 21.53 -18.67 -24.97
C TRP A 218 20.96 -19.16 -26.31
N ALA A 219 21.06 -20.47 -26.59
CA ALA A 219 20.35 -21.14 -27.68
C ALA A 219 19.10 -21.85 -27.13
N PRO A 220 18.00 -21.99 -27.88
CA PRO A 220 16.83 -22.73 -27.41
C PRO A 220 17.14 -24.21 -27.16
N GLY A 221 17.32 -24.60 -25.90
CA GLY A 221 17.47 -25.99 -25.47
C GLY A 221 16.12 -26.61 -25.18
N ARG A 222 15.87 -27.84 -25.60
CA ARG A 222 14.57 -28.49 -25.38
C ARG A 222 14.51 -29.11 -23.98
N TYR A 223 13.42 -28.87 -23.28
CA TYR A 223 13.10 -29.61 -22.06
C TYR A 223 12.77 -31.07 -22.41
N VAL A 224 13.46 -32.01 -21.77
CA VAL A 224 13.16 -33.45 -21.85
C VAL A 224 13.05 -34.07 -20.45
N PRO A 225 12.24 -35.11 -20.26
CA PRO A 225 12.18 -35.84 -19.00
C PRO A 225 13.57 -36.38 -18.59
N LYS A 226 13.81 -36.47 -17.28
CA LYS A 226 15.06 -37.03 -16.75
C LYS A 226 15.24 -38.50 -17.15
N ASP A 227 14.17 -39.27 -17.09
CA ASP A 227 14.07 -40.69 -17.43
C ASP A 227 12.86 -40.92 -18.33
N GLU A 228 13.09 -41.08 -19.63
CA GLU A 228 12.04 -41.30 -20.63
C GLU A 228 11.32 -42.64 -20.44
N ALA A 229 11.97 -43.63 -19.83
CA ALA A 229 11.40 -44.97 -19.63
C ALA A 229 10.43 -45.04 -18.43
N ARG A 230 10.54 -44.12 -17.47
CA ARG A 230 9.70 -44.08 -16.26
C ARG A 230 8.63 -42.99 -16.26
N GLY A 231 8.44 -42.29 -17.38
CA GLY A 231 7.48 -41.19 -17.50
C GLY A 231 8.06 -39.83 -17.05
N VAL A 232 7.18 -38.85 -16.82
CA VAL A 232 7.58 -37.47 -16.50
C VAL A 232 8.31 -37.41 -15.15
N THR A 233 9.64 -37.26 -15.23
CA THR A 233 10.55 -37.22 -14.08
C THR A 233 11.34 -35.92 -14.06
N PHE A 234 11.53 -35.37 -12.85
CA PHE A 234 12.11 -34.05 -12.59
C PHE A 234 13.38 -34.16 -11.71
N PRO A 235 14.31 -33.17 -11.75
CA PRO A 235 14.34 -32.03 -12.66
C PRO A 235 14.52 -32.46 -14.11
N ALA A 236 13.93 -31.70 -15.03
CA ALA A 236 14.03 -31.97 -16.45
C ALA A 236 15.48 -31.78 -16.93
N ARG A 237 15.87 -32.51 -17.97
CA ARG A 237 17.13 -32.25 -18.66
C ARG A 237 16.90 -31.23 -19.77
N ILE A 238 17.91 -30.43 -20.05
CA ILE A 238 17.96 -29.56 -21.21
C ILE A 238 18.85 -30.26 -22.23
N VAL A 239 18.32 -30.52 -23.41
CA VAL A 239 19.10 -31.05 -24.54
C VAL A 239 19.31 -29.91 -25.51
N ASP A 240 20.56 -29.72 -25.95
CA ASP A 240 20.92 -28.68 -26.91
C ASP A 240 19.98 -28.73 -28.12
N GLY A 241 19.36 -27.59 -28.43
CA GLY A 241 18.67 -27.42 -29.70
C GLY A 241 19.68 -27.25 -30.81
N GLU A 242 19.29 -27.57 -32.05
CA GLU A 242 20.15 -27.27 -33.19
C GLU A 242 20.37 -25.75 -33.28
N PRO A 243 21.63 -25.28 -33.40
CA PRO A 243 21.91 -23.88 -33.64
C PRO A 243 21.13 -23.37 -34.85
N GLY A 244 20.22 -22.42 -34.63
CA GLY A 244 19.36 -21.87 -35.70
C GLY A 244 17.95 -22.45 -35.79
N ALA A 245 17.50 -23.25 -34.81
CA ALA A 245 16.09 -23.62 -34.71
C ALA A 245 15.18 -22.37 -34.66
N ASP A 246 14.32 -22.19 -35.67
CA ASP A 246 13.33 -21.11 -35.73
C ASP A 246 12.18 -21.39 -34.75
N VAL A 247 12.43 -21.18 -33.46
CA VAL A 247 11.42 -21.32 -32.41
C VAL A 247 10.52 -20.09 -32.43
N ARG A 248 9.22 -20.32 -32.63
CA ARG A 248 8.17 -19.29 -32.61
C ARG A 248 7.23 -19.56 -31.43
N PRO A 249 7.54 -19.04 -30.24
CA PRO A 249 6.69 -19.27 -29.08
C PRO A 249 5.34 -18.57 -29.23
N ASN A 250 4.29 -19.26 -28.80
CA ASN A 250 3.00 -18.62 -28.50
C ASN A 250 2.84 -18.37 -26.97
N VAL A 251 3.76 -18.89 -26.15
CA VAL A 251 3.92 -18.57 -24.73
C VAL A 251 5.39 -18.26 -24.45
N LEU A 252 5.68 -17.05 -23.93
CA LEU A 252 7.02 -16.57 -23.63
C LEU A 252 7.11 -16.16 -22.16
N SER A 253 7.97 -16.80 -21.37
CA SER A 253 8.29 -16.40 -19.99
C SER A 253 9.72 -15.92 -19.90
N ILE A 254 9.92 -14.79 -19.23
CA ILE A 254 11.22 -14.14 -19.09
C ILE A 254 11.42 -13.78 -17.62
N ASP A 255 12.39 -14.43 -16.97
CA ASP A 255 13.03 -13.90 -15.77
C ASP A 255 14.17 -12.97 -16.18
N LEU A 256 14.17 -11.77 -15.60
CA LEU A 256 15.14 -10.74 -15.92
C LEU A 256 16.48 -10.91 -15.20
N ASP A 257 16.53 -11.73 -14.16
CA ASP A 257 17.78 -12.03 -13.46
C ASP A 257 18.81 -12.75 -14.37
N ALA A 258 18.34 -13.50 -15.38
CA ALA A 258 19.14 -14.13 -16.43
C ALA A 258 20.10 -13.17 -17.16
N PHE A 259 19.75 -11.88 -17.22
CA PHE A 259 20.54 -10.87 -17.92
C PHE A 259 21.57 -10.15 -17.03
N LEU A 260 21.60 -10.43 -15.72
CA LEU A 260 22.49 -9.72 -14.77
C LEU A 260 23.97 -9.86 -15.13
N ARG A 261 24.38 -11.01 -15.67
CA ARG A 261 25.79 -11.29 -16.04
C ARG A 261 26.19 -10.79 -17.42
N LEU A 262 25.27 -10.23 -18.20
CA LEU A 262 25.56 -9.75 -19.55
C LEU A 262 26.06 -8.31 -19.54
N SER A 263 26.94 -7.98 -20.49
CA SER A 263 27.22 -6.58 -20.82
C SER A 263 25.97 -5.88 -21.37
N THR A 264 26.01 -4.54 -21.42
CA THR A 264 24.88 -3.76 -21.95
C THR A 264 24.56 -4.12 -23.40
N ASP A 265 25.58 -4.32 -24.24
CA ASP A 265 25.41 -4.66 -25.66
C ASP A 265 24.85 -6.07 -25.86
N GLU A 266 25.34 -7.04 -25.08
CA GLU A 266 24.82 -8.41 -25.09
C GLU A 266 23.36 -8.46 -24.63
N ARG A 267 23.04 -7.78 -23.52
CA ARG A 267 21.68 -7.68 -23.00
C ARG A 267 20.73 -7.06 -24.02
N GLU A 268 21.13 -5.96 -24.65
CA GLU A 268 20.33 -5.31 -25.68
C GLU A 268 20.15 -6.20 -26.92
N ALA A 269 21.18 -6.98 -27.31
CA ALA A 269 21.03 -8.00 -28.36
C ALA A 269 20.00 -9.07 -27.97
N LYS A 270 19.99 -9.52 -26.72
CA LYS A 270 18.97 -10.46 -26.23
C LYS A 270 17.58 -9.82 -26.14
N PHE A 271 17.45 -8.55 -25.74
CA PHE A 271 16.16 -7.85 -25.73
C PHE A 271 15.57 -7.73 -27.13
N ARG A 272 16.39 -7.51 -28.16
CA ARG A 272 15.95 -7.58 -29.56
C ARG A 272 15.44 -8.97 -29.92
N GLN A 273 16.12 -10.03 -29.48
CA GLN A 273 15.67 -11.41 -29.70
C GLN A 273 14.32 -11.68 -29.00
N MET A 274 14.16 -11.25 -27.74
CA MET A 274 12.89 -11.40 -27.01
C MET A 274 11.74 -10.66 -27.68
N ARG A 275 12.02 -9.48 -28.23
CA ARG A 275 11.03 -8.73 -29.01
C ARG A 275 10.55 -9.52 -30.24
N VAL A 276 11.43 -10.19 -30.96
CA VAL A 276 11.05 -11.03 -32.11
C VAL A 276 10.15 -12.19 -31.67
N TRP A 277 10.46 -12.84 -30.55
CA TRP A 277 9.60 -13.90 -30.01
C TRP A 277 8.25 -13.38 -29.49
N ALA A 278 8.24 -12.21 -28.86
CA ALA A 278 7.04 -11.55 -28.36
C ALA A 278 6.06 -11.16 -29.48
N GLU A 279 6.51 -10.98 -30.73
CA GLU A 279 5.63 -10.71 -31.87
C GLU A 279 4.65 -11.87 -32.12
N GLY A 280 5.09 -13.12 -31.96
CA GLY A 280 4.27 -14.33 -32.13
C GLY A 280 3.60 -14.84 -30.85
N ALA A 281 4.00 -14.33 -29.69
CA ALA A 281 3.50 -14.80 -28.39
C ALA A 281 2.07 -14.32 -28.10
N GLN A 282 1.17 -15.24 -27.75
CA GLN A 282 -0.17 -14.92 -27.24
C GLN A 282 -0.12 -14.52 -25.77
N ILE A 283 0.69 -15.23 -24.99
CA ILE A 283 0.91 -14.98 -23.56
C ILE A 283 2.39 -14.66 -23.34
N ILE A 284 2.66 -13.55 -22.68
CA ILE A 284 4.01 -13.10 -22.31
C ILE A 284 4.03 -12.88 -20.80
N THR A 285 5.07 -13.35 -20.12
CA THR A 285 5.31 -13.09 -18.69
C THR A 285 6.72 -12.57 -18.49
N LEU A 286 6.84 -11.56 -17.63
CA LEU A 286 8.08 -10.85 -17.33
C LEU A 286 8.23 -10.72 -15.82
N ALA A 287 9.22 -11.40 -15.25
CA ALA A 287 9.51 -11.39 -13.83
C ALA A 287 10.77 -10.55 -13.54
N THR A 288 10.73 -9.75 -12.47
CA THR A 288 11.92 -8.99 -12.04
C THR A 288 12.78 -9.71 -11.01
N SER A 289 12.22 -10.71 -10.32
CA SER A 289 12.84 -11.60 -9.34
C SER A 289 13.89 -10.94 -8.42
N PRO A 290 13.54 -9.85 -7.69
CA PRO A 290 14.47 -9.06 -6.90
C PRO A 290 15.09 -9.85 -5.74
N GLY A 291 14.44 -10.95 -5.31
CA GLY A 291 14.88 -11.81 -4.22
C GLY A 291 16.16 -12.57 -4.49
N TYR A 292 16.56 -12.70 -5.76
CA TYR A 292 17.81 -13.36 -6.18
C TYR A 292 18.96 -12.38 -6.41
N MET A 293 18.75 -11.08 -6.14
CA MET A 293 19.77 -10.04 -6.33
C MET A 293 20.40 -9.64 -5.00
N GLU A 294 21.70 -9.91 -4.85
CA GLU A 294 22.48 -9.50 -3.67
C GLU A 294 23.22 -8.16 -3.85
N ASP A 295 23.24 -7.60 -5.07
CA ASP A 295 24.16 -6.53 -5.51
C ASP A 295 23.51 -5.15 -5.75
N GLU A 296 22.36 -4.88 -5.13
CA GLU A 296 21.61 -3.61 -5.23
C GLU A 296 21.08 -3.26 -6.64
N ARG A 297 21.11 -4.21 -7.59
CA ARG A 297 20.67 -3.98 -8.98
C ARG A 297 19.17 -4.12 -9.21
N GLN A 298 18.37 -4.31 -8.17
CA GLN A 298 16.91 -4.46 -8.28
C GLN A 298 16.26 -3.27 -9.01
N ALA A 299 16.74 -2.05 -8.76
CA ALA A 299 16.26 -0.86 -9.46
C ALA A 299 16.59 -0.87 -10.96
N GLU A 300 17.74 -1.46 -11.35
CA GLU A 300 18.12 -1.60 -12.75
C GLU A 300 17.21 -2.60 -13.47
N VAL A 301 16.92 -3.74 -12.83
CA VAL A 301 16.06 -4.78 -13.41
C VAL A 301 14.61 -4.32 -13.57
N VAL A 302 14.06 -3.56 -12.61
CA VAL A 302 12.73 -2.95 -12.79
C VAL A 302 12.71 -2.01 -14.00
N ARG A 303 13.80 -1.25 -14.26
CA ARG A 303 13.87 -0.42 -15.47
C ARG A 303 13.89 -1.26 -16.75
N TRP A 304 14.59 -2.39 -16.75
CA TRP A 304 14.55 -3.32 -17.88
C TRP A 304 13.15 -3.87 -18.11
N ALA A 305 12.41 -4.17 -17.03
CA ALA A 305 11.04 -4.66 -17.12
C ALA A 305 10.12 -3.62 -17.80
N VAL A 306 10.22 -2.36 -17.39
CA VAL A 306 9.49 -1.24 -18.00
C VAL A 306 9.85 -1.08 -19.48
N ASP A 307 11.15 -1.09 -19.81
CA ASP A 307 11.63 -0.95 -21.19
C ASP A 307 11.13 -2.09 -22.09
N LEU A 308 11.26 -3.35 -21.67
CA LEU A 308 10.74 -4.49 -22.43
C LEU A 308 9.22 -4.45 -22.55
N ALA A 309 8.50 -4.13 -21.47
CA ALA A 309 7.04 -4.00 -21.51
C ALA A 309 6.61 -2.90 -22.50
N GLU A 310 7.26 -1.74 -22.49
CA GLU A 310 7.02 -0.68 -23.49
C GLU A 310 7.32 -1.14 -24.92
N ARG A 311 8.41 -1.89 -25.13
CA ARG A 311 8.75 -2.45 -26.45
C ARG A 311 7.67 -3.42 -26.92
N PHE A 312 7.12 -4.25 -26.02
CA PHE A 312 6.06 -5.21 -26.32
C PHE A 312 4.71 -4.53 -26.58
N GLU A 313 4.37 -3.48 -25.84
CA GLU A 313 3.16 -2.65 -26.10
C GLU A 313 3.19 -1.98 -27.48
N LYS A 314 4.37 -1.56 -27.92
CA LYS A 314 4.58 -0.92 -29.22
C LYS A 314 4.61 -1.94 -30.38
N LEU A 315 4.58 -3.25 -30.10
CA LEU A 315 4.51 -4.24 -31.16
C LEU A 315 3.20 -4.09 -31.92
N PRO A 316 3.24 -4.01 -33.26
CA PRO A 316 2.05 -3.81 -34.06
C PRO A 316 1.02 -4.90 -33.74
N GLY A 317 -0.21 -4.47 -33.54
CA GLY A 317 -1.32 -5.36 -33.18
C GLY A 317 -1.91 -6.18 -34.29
N THR A 318 -1.10 -6.52 -35.28
CA THR A 318 -1.55 -7.29 -36.42
C THR A 318 -1.87 -8.71 -35.96
N PRO A 319 -3.12 -9.20 -36.15
CA PRO A 319 -3.30 -10.62 -36.38
C PRO A 319 -2.47 -10.98 -37.61
N VAL A 320 -1.96 -12.20 -37.70
CA VAL A 320 -1.25 -12.70 -38.87
C VAL A 320 -2.11 -12.48 -40.12
N SER A 321 -1.82 -11.41 -40.87
CA SER A 321 -2.28 -11.12 -42.24
C SER A 321 -1.55 -9.88 -42.77
N ILE A 322 -0.92 -10.05 -43.92
CA ILE A 322 -0.04 -9.12 -44.66
C ILE A 322 -0.84 -7.92 -45.24
N ASP A 323 -0.37 -6.66 -45.10
CA ASP A 323 -0.02 -5.69 -46.19
C ASP A 323 0.17 -4.22 -45.69
N ARG A 324 0.85 -3.41 -46.51
CA ARG A 324 1.71 -2.22 -46.25
C ARG A 324 1.00 -0.84 -46.18
N GLY A 325 1.57 0.09 -45.39
CA GLY A 325 1.87 1.45 -45.87
C GLY A 325 1.62 2.69 -44.96
N ARG A 326 2.75 3.35 -44.59
CA ARG A 326 3.05 4.77 -44.26
C ARG A 326 3.06 5.30 -42.79
N PRO A 327 3.94 6.30 -42.47
CA PRO A 327 4.45 6.58 -41.12
C PRO A 327 4.16 8.01 -40.59
N ARG A 328 4.64 8.29 -39.34
CA ARG A 328 4.92 9.58 -38.62
C ARG A 328 4.04 9.85 -37.38
N ASP A 329 4.49 10.39 -36.23
CA ASP A 329 5.74 11.03 -35.77
C ASP A 329 5.92 10.87 -34.23
N GLU A 330 7.16 11.02 -33.77
CA GLU A 330 7.66 11.04 -32.38
C GLU A 330 7.22 12.27 -31.57
N VAL A 331 7.10 12.18 -30.23
CA VAL A 331 7.74 13.10 -29.24
C VAL A 331 7.79 12.40 -27.87
N GLY A 332 9.00 12.20 -27.33
CA GLY A 332 9.25 11.80 -25.93
C GLY A 332 9.26 13.00 -24.97
N PHE A 333 8.82 12.81 -23.73
CA PHE A 333 8.83 13.85 -22.70
C PHE A 333 9.78 13.50 -21.54
N THR A 334 10.86 14.27 -21.44
CA THR A 334 11.65 14.45 -20.21
C THR A 334 10.89 15.27 -19.18
N THR A 335 10.92 14.87 -17.92
CA THR A 335 10.16 15.49 -16.83
C THR A 335 10.59 16.95 -16.59
N PRO A 336 9.66 17.93 -16.61
CA PRO A 336 9.97 19.37 -16.49
C PRO A 336 10.75 19.77 -15.23
N ALA A 337 10.60 19.02 -14.14
CA ALA A 337 11.30 19.27 -12.87
C ALA A 337 12.81 19.05 -12.97
N LEU A 338 13.23 18.06 -13.76
CA LEU A 338 14.64 17.71 -13.93
C LEU A 338 15.33 18.74 -14.84
N VAL A 339 14.61 19.20 -15.87
CA VAL A 339 15.05 20.30 -16.74
C VAL A 339 15.14 21.62 -15.97
N ALA A 340 14.16 21.93 -15.12
CA ALA A 340 14.18 23.12 -14.28
C ALA A 340 15.28 23.08 -13.22
N GLY A 341 15.49 21.93 -12.57
CA GLY A 341 16.58 21.72 -11.60
C GLY A 341 17.96 21.90 -12.23
N LEU A 342 18.17 21.32 -13.42
CA LEU A 342 19.40 21.50 -14.20
C LEU A 342 19.61 22.96 -14.64
N ALA A 343 18.55 23.65 -15.07
CA ALA A 343 18.64 25.05 -15.45
C ALA A 343 19.07 25.96 -14.28
N VAL A 344 18.53 25.73 -13.08
CA VAL A 344 18.93 26.45 -11.86
C VAL A 344 20.38 26.15 -11.49
N GLY A 345 20.80 24.89 -11.60
CA GLY A 345 22.19 24.49 -11.41
C GLY A 345 23.16 25.21 -12.32
N VAL A 346 22.86 25.28 -13.61
CA VAL A 346 23.69 25.97 -14.62
C VAL A 346 23.76 27.46 -14.31
N LEU A 347 22.65 28.10 -13.99
CA LEU A 347 22.60 29.53 -13.65
C LEU A 347 23.44 29.88 -12.41
N VAL A 348 23.50 28.98 -11.42
CA VAL A 348 24.32 29.17 -10.21
C VAL A 348 25.79 28.77 -10.43
N SER A 349 26.08 27.93 -11.42
CA SER A 349 27.46 27.54 -11.76
C SER A 349 28.25 28.66 -12.42
N LEU A 350 27.58 29.51 -13.22
CA LEU A 350 28.22 30.57 -14.01
C LEU A 350 28.96 31.63 -13.16
N PRO A 351 28.40 32.17 -12.07
CA PRO A 351 29.11 33.13 -11.21
C PRO A 351 30.24 32.48 -10.39
N VAL A 352 30.15 31.17 -10.13
CA VAL A 352 31.08 30.43 -9.26
C VAL A 352 32.28 29.89 -10.06
N MET A 353 32.22 29.90 -11.40
CA MET A 353 33.33 29.50 -12.27
C MET A 353 34.63 30.28 -12.03
N THR A 354 34.56 31.52 -11.52
CA THR A 354 35.76 32.30 -11.16
C THR A 354 36.53 31.70 -9.98
N LEU A 355 35.92 30.80 -9.21
CA LEU A 355 36.55 30.06 -8.11
C LEU A 355 37.13 28.70 -8.55
N GLY A 356 37.03 28.37 -9.84
CA GLY A 356 37.57 27.17 -10.45
C GLY A 356 36.50 26.15 -10.88
N PRO A 357 36.79 25.34 -11.91
CA PRO A 357 35.81 24.45 -12.54
C PRO A 357 35.29 23.35 -11.61
N ALA A 358 36.13 22.82 -10.71
CA ALA A 358 35.69 21.82 -9.73
C ALA A 358 34.70 22.39 -8.70
N VAL A 359 34.92 23.62 -8.24
CA VAL A 359 34.03 24.30 -7.29
C VAL A 359 32.70 24.65 -7.96
N ALA A 360 32.73 25.12 -9.21
CA ALA A 360 31.53 25.39 -9.99
C ALA A 360 30.69 24.12 -10.26
N LEU A 361 31.34 23.00 -10.59
CA LEU A 361 30.65 21.72 -10.84
C LEU A 361 29.96 21.20 -9.56
N VAL A 362 30.67 21.17 -8.43
CA VAL A 362 30.12 20.68 -7.16
C VAL A 362 28.98 21.58 -6.67
N THR A 363 29.15 22.90 -6.76
CA THR A 363 28.12 23.86 -6.36
C THR A 363 26.89 23.77 -7.27
N GLY A 364 27.09 23.65 -8.58
CA GLY A 364 26.02 23.48 -9.56
C GLY A 364 25.23 22.19 -9.37
N ALA A 365 25.90 21.07 -9.11
CA ALA A 365 25.26 19.79 -8.85
C ALA A 365 24.49 19.81 -7.52
N ALA A 366 25.10 20.33 -6.45
CA ALA A 366 24.43 20.44 -5.15
C ALA A 366 23.19 21.33 -5.21
N VAL A 367 23.26 22.45 -5.95
CA VAL A 367 22.14 23.36 -6.16
C VAL A 367 21.09 22.76 -7.09
N SER A 368 21.47 21.99 -8.11
CA SER A 368 20.52 21.27 -8.98
C SER A 368 19.73 20.25 -8.20
N VAL A 369 20.40 19.47 -7.33
CA VAL A 369 19.77 18.47 -6.47
C VAL A 369 18.90 19.15 -5.41
N ALA A 370 19.40 20.21 -4.77
CA ALA A 370 18.60 20.96 -3.81
C ALA A 370 17.40 21.65 -4.45
N ALA A 371 17.52 22.17 -5.68
CA ALA A 371 16.44 22.78 -6.43
C ALA A 371 15.45 21.72 -6.94
N ALA A 372 15.92 20.58 -7.46
CA ALA A 372 15.07 19.47 -7.85
C ALA A 372 14.31 18.92 -6.64
N LEU A 373 14.97 18.70 -5.51
CA LEU A 373 14.35 18.28 -4.25
C LEU A 373 13.46 19.37 -3.66
N ALA A 374 13.78 20.65 -3.81
CA ALA A 374 12.92 21.73 -3.34
C ALA A 374 11.69 21.87 -4.23
N ILE A 375 11.84 21.78 -5.55
CA ILE A 375 10.75 21.75 -6.53
C ILE A 375 9.91 20.49 -6.32
N GLU A 376 10.52 19.34 -6.07
CA GLU A 376 9.81 18.11 -5.73
C GLU A 376 9.13 18.26 -4.36
N ASN A 377 9.75 18.85 -3.35
CA ASN A 377 9.07 19.07 -2.07
C ASN A 377 8.02 20.21 -2.09
N LEU A 378 8.14 21.19 -2.99
CA LEU A 378 7.18 22.29 -3.21
C LEU A 378 6.05 21.90 -4.17
N LEU A 379 6.29 20.97 -5.11
CA LEU A 379 5.31 20.50 -6.09
C LEU A 379 4.69 19.14 -5.70
N VAL A 380 5.44 18.25 -5.03
CA VAL A 380 5.06 16.89 -4.61
C VAL A 380 4.56 16.80 -3.16
N LEU A 381 4.57 17.91 -2.39
CA LEU A 381 3.65 18.06 -1.24
C LEU A 381 3.13 19.52 -1.14
N PRO A 382 1.81 19.81 -1.17
CA PRO A 382 0.63 19.10 -1.68
C PRO A 382 0.07 19.88 -2.90
N GLY A 383 0.81 19.86 -4.01
CA GLY A 383 0.67 20.80 -5.12
C GLY A 383 -0.22 20.39 -6.28
N ILE A 384 -0.54 19.10 -6.45
CA ILE A 384 -1.52 18.66 -7.45
C ILE A 384 -2.68 17.97 -6.72
N ARG A 385 -3.40 18.80 -5.94
CA ARG A 385 -4.51 18.38 -5.07
C ARG A 385 -5.58 17.67 -5.87
N TYR A 386 -5.99 16.49 -5.41
CA TYR A 386 -7.22 15.79 -5.78
C TYR A 386 -8.37 16.80 -5.88
N ALA A 387 -8.76 17.16 -7.10
CA ALA A 387 -9.65 18.30 -7.38
C ALA A 387 -10.98 18.24 -6.58
N PRO A 388 -11.60 17.06 -6.37
CA PRO A 388 -12.80 16.94 -5.56
C PRO A 388 -12.66 17.42 -4.11
N ALA A 389 -11.59 17.02 -3.40
CA ALA A 389 -11.37 17.42 -2.00
C ALA A 389 -11.15 18.94 -1.86
N ARG A 390 -10.49 19.55 -2.84
CA ARG A 390 -10.29 21.01 -2.91
C ARG A 390 -11.60 21.76 -3.10
N SER A 391 -12.47 21.25 -3.98
CA SER A 391 -13.78 21.83 -4.24
C SER A 391 -14.65 21.81 -2.98
N ALA A 392 -14.67 20.67 -2.27
CA ALA A 392 -15.36 20.52 -1.00
C ALA A 392 -14.82 21.50 0.07
N LEU A 393 -13.50 21.59 0.23
CA LEU A 393 -12.86 22.52 1.16
C LEU A 393 -13.13 23.99 0.79
N GLY A 394 -13.16 24.32 -0.52
CA GLY A 394 -13.49 25.65 -1.01
C GLY A 394 -14.91 26.07 -0.65
N ARG A 395 -15.88 25.16 -0.76
CA ARG A 395 -17.27 25.38 -0.30
C ARG A 395 -17.33 25.61 1.20
N LEU A 396 -16.65 24.78 1.99
CA LEU A 396 -16.61 24.94 3.45
C LEU A 396 -16.01 26.29 3.86
N ARG A 397 -14.88 26.68 3.26
CA ARG A 397 -14.24 27.99 3.52
C ARG A 397 -15.15 29.15 3.13
N SER A 398 -15.86 29.03 2.01
CA SER A 398 -16.82 30.05 1.58
C SER A 398 -17.97 30.17 2.59
N ALA A 399 -18.51 29.03 3.07
CA ALA A 399 -19.52 29.01 4.11
C ALA A 399 -19.02 29.64 5.40
N THR A 400 -17.81 29.32 5.87
CA THR A 400 -17.23 29.92 7.09
C THR A 400 -17.07 31.44 6.99
N ARG A 401 -16.79 31.98 5.79
CA ARG A 401 -16.63 33.44 5.56
C ARG A 401 -17.95 34.17 5.38
N ALA A 402 -18.99 33.48 4.91
CA ALA A 402 -20.31 34.07 4.66
C ALA A 402 -21.11 34.31 5.95
N LEU A 403 -20.66 33.79 7.09
CA LEU A 403 -21.33 33.94 8.37
C LEU A 403 -21.34 35.40 8.81
N SER A 404 -22.55 35.94 9.02
CA SER A 404 -22.71 37.30 9.50
C SER A 404 -22.20 37.44 10.95
N PRO A 405 -21.35 38.45 11.23
CA PRO A 405 -20.94 38.76 12.60
C PRO A 405 -22.13 39.06 13.53
N LYS A 406 -23.26 39.52 12.97
CA LYS A 406 -24.47 39.91 13.73
C LYS A 406 -25.53 38.81 13.86
N ALA A 407 -25.38 37.66 13.19
CA ALA A 407 -26.36 36.57 13.28
C ALA A 407 -26.42 35.98 14.69
N ASN A 408 -27.49 35.25 15.03
CA ASN A 408 -27.57 34.49 16.27
C ASN A 408 -26.53 33.33 16.24
N SER A 409 -25.78 33.14 17.32
CA SER A 409 -24.73 32.11 17.42
C SER A 409 -25.24 30.69 17.18
N ASP A 410 -26.45 30.34 17.64
CA ASP A 410 -27.01 28.99 17.43
C ASP A 410 -27.37 28.71 15.97
N VAL A 411 -27.76 29.75 15.24
CA VAL A 411 -28.00 29.65 13.79
C VAL A 411 -26.68 29.42 13.09
N VAL A 412 -25.66 30.22 13.43
CA VAL A 412 -24.32 30.15 12.85
C VAL A 412 -23.67 28.78 13.09
N TYR A 413 -23.74 28.23 14.30
CA TYR A 413 -23.14 26.93 14.60
C TYR A 413 -23.85 25.78 13.86
N ARG A 414 -25.18 25.87 13.67
CA ARG A 414 -25.92 24.90 12.84
C ARG A 414 -25.58 24.99 11.36
N GLU A 415 -25.40 26.20 10.83
CA GLU A 415 -24.95 26.40 9.44
C GLU A 415 -23.53 25.85 9.24
N LEU A 416 -22.62 26.13 10.18
CA LEU A 416 -21.27 25.54 10.19
C LEU A 416 -21.31 24.02 10.24
N ASN A 417 -22.15 23.45 11.10
CA ASN A 417 -22.31 22.01 11.21
C ASN A 417 -22.82 21.39 9.91
N THR A 418 -23.84 22.00 9.31
CA THR A 418 -24.39 21.54 8.03
C THR A 418 -23.32 21.57 6.94
N ALA A 419 -22.56 22.67 6.85
CA ALA A 419 -21.46 22.80 5.89
C ALA A 419 -20.32 21.80 6.16
N PHE A 420 -19.97 21.57 7.42
CA PHE A 420 -18.93 20.62 7.81
C PHE A 420 -19.33 19.17 7.55
N LEU A 421 -20.59 18.79 7.81
CA LEU A 421 -21.11 17.45 7.51
C LEU A 421 -21.20 17.20 6.01
N ALA A 422 -21.63 18.20 5.23
CA ALA A 422 -21.58 18.12 3.77
C ALA A 422 -20.14 17.93 3.27
N PHE A 423 -19.19 18.71 3.80
CA PHE A 423 -17.77 18.55 3.52
C PHE A 423 -17.24 17.15 3.89
N LYS A 424 -17.62 16.60 5.05
CA LYS A 424 -17.23 15.27 5.49
C LYS A 424 -17.82 14.17 4.58
N ALA A 425 -19.07 14.33 4.15
CA ALA A 425 -19.73 13.43 3.20
C ALA A 425 -19.06 13.47 1.81
N ASP A 426 -18.69 14.65 1.34
CA ASP A 426 -17.91 14.82 0.11
C ASP A 426 -16.56 14.11 0.23
N LEU A 427 -15.84 14.31 1.35
CA LEU A 427 -14.56 13.62 1.58
C LEU A 427 -14.73 12.11 1.69
N LYS A 428 -15.83 11.60 2.26
CA LYS A 428 -16.12 10.16 2.30
C LYS A 428 -16.31 9.60 0.89
N THR A 429 -17.12 10.26 0.07
CA THR A 429 -17.32 9.86 -1.34
C THR A 429 -16.00 9.84 -2.11
N VAL A 430 -15.15 10.83 -1.83
CA VAL A 430 -13.81 10.93 -2.37
C VAL A 430 -12.92 9.79 -1.88
N ALA A 431 -12.96 9.43 -0.58
CA ALA A 431 -12.23 8.29 -0.02
C ALA A 431 -12.62 6.96 -0.69
N ASP A 432 -13.93 6.74 -0.89
CA ASP A 432 -14.46 5.50 -1.48
C ASP A 432 -13.98 5.29 -2.93
N GLY A 433 -13.57 6.36 -3.63
CA GLY A 433 -13.02 6.31 -4.98
C GLY A 433 -11.49 6.32 -5.07
N MET A 434 -10.75 6.32 -3.96
CA MET A 434 -9.28 6.38 -3.98
C MET A 434 -8.64 5.05 -4.37
N LYS A 435 -7.64 5.13 -5.25
CA LYS A 435 -6.84 3.97 -5.69
C LYS A 435 -5.41 4.00 -5.15
N ASP A 436 -4.92 5.17 -4.69
CA ASP A 436 -3.54 5.37 -4.20
C ASP A 436 -3.51 5.94 -2.76
N THR A 437 -2.51 5.53 -2.00
CA THR A 437 -2.09 6.08 -0.70
C THR A 437 -1.77 7.58 -0.72
N ASN A 438 -1.28 8.15 -1.84
CA ASN A 438 -1.03 9.60 -1.94
C ASN A 438 -2.32 10.42 -1.92
N ASP A 439 -3.39 9.89 -2.53
CA ASP A 439 -4.72 10.50 -2.47
C ASP A 439 -5.24 10.51 -1.03
N TYR A 440 -4.97 9.44 -0.27
CA TYR A 440 -5.37 9.34 1.13
C TYR A 440 -4.65 10.36 2.02
N ARG A 441 -3.34 10.62 1.80
CA ARG A 441 -2.63 11.70 2.51
C ARG A 441 -3.24 13.07 2.20
N SER A 442 -3.56 13.33 0.94
CA SER A 442 -4.22 14.56 0.50
C SER A 442 -5.61 14.72 1.12
N LEU A 443 -6.35 13.62 1.29
CA LEU A 443 -7.62 13.57 1.99
C LEU A 443 -7.49 13.96 3.46
N MET A 444 -6.58 13.31 4.19
CA MET A 444 -6.37 13.60 5.62
C MET A 444 -5.95 15.06 5.84
N TRP A 445 -5.11 15.58 4.95
CA TRP A 445 -4.71 16.99 4.99
C TRP A 445 -5.90 17.92 4.75
N SER A 446 -6.70 17.63 3.72
CA SER A 446 -7.90 18.42 3.41
C SER A 446 -8.90 18.38 4.56
N TYR A 447 -9.09 17.20 5.17
CA TYR A 447 -9.95 17.04 6.34
C TYR A 447 -9.43 17.88 7.51
N SER A 448 -8.13 17.86 7.78
CA SER A 448 -7.50 18.69 8.82
C SER A 448 -7.69 20.18 8.55
N GLU A 449 -7.56 20.65 7.31
CA GLU A 449 -7.80 22.05 6.94
C GLU A 449 -9.29 22.45 7.05
N GLY A 450 -10.20 21.51 6.82
CA GLY A 450 -11.63 21.73 7.03
C GLY A 450 -11.96 21.90 8.52
N ILE A 451 -11.38 21.06 9.39
CA ILE A 451 -11.52 21.20 10.84
C ILE A 451 -10.89 22.53 11.29
N ASP A 452 -9.71 22.91 10.78
CA ASP A 452 -9.07 24.20 11.09
C ASP A 452 -10.00 25.38 10.78
N ALA A 453 -10.62 25.37 9.60
CA ALA A 453 -11.49 26.47 9.17
C ALA A 453 -12.70 26.65 10.10
N VAL A 454 -13.36 25.54 10.48
CA VAL A 454 -14.50 25.58 11.40
C VAL A 454 -14.06 25.97 12.81
N ALA A 455 -12.99 25.36 13.33
CA ALA A 455 -12.49 25.65 14.67
C ALA A 455 -12.03 27.12 14.81
N ALA A 456 -11.38 27.68 13.78
CA ALA A 456 -10.98 29.08 13.77
C ALA A 456 -12.18 30.03 13.74
N ALA A 457 -13.19 29.76 12.90
CA ALA A 457 -14.42 30.55 12.83
C ALA A 457 -15.19 30.53 14.16
N VAL A 458 -15.31 29.36 14.79
CA VAL A 458 -15.91 29.23 16.13
C VAL A 458 -15.09 30.00 17.17
N PHE A 459 -13.77 29.82 17.18
CA PHE A 459 -12.89 30.49 18.14
C PHE A 459 -12.98 32.03 18.04
N GLU A 460 -12.88 32.58 16.82
CA GLU A 460 -12.99 34.02 16.58
C GLU A 460 -14.30 34.57 17.14
N ARG A 461 -15.42 33.89 16.86
CA ARG A 461 -16.75 34.30 17.31
C ARG A 461 -16.92 34.23 18.82
N VAL A 462 -16.47 33.15 19.45
CA VAL A 462 -16.53 33.01 20.92
C VAL A 462 -15.60 34.03 21.58
N SER A 463 -14.42 34.30 21.00
CA SER A 463 -13.48 35.31 21.50
C SER A 463 -13.97 36.77 21.38
N ALA A 464 -15.00 37.01 20.56
CA ALA A 464 -15.68 38.30 20.51
C ALA A 464 -16.60 38.51 21.73
N GLN A 465 -17.16 37.42 22.27
CA GLN A 465 -18.01 37.42 23.46
C GLN A 465 -17.19 37.26 24.76
N TRP A 466 -16.07 36.53 24.66
CA TRP A 466 -15.14 36.24 25.75
C TRP A 466 -13.74 36.76 25.40
N PRO A 467 -13.46 38.06 25.61
CA PRO A 467 -12.19 38.67 25.22
C PRO A 467 -10.95 37.99 25.80
N VAL A 468 -11.07 37.33 26.95
CA VAL A 468 -10.01 36.50 27.56
C VAL A 468 -9.43 35.45 26.60
N LEU A 469 -10.22 34.94 25.64
CA LEU A 469 -9.74 33.98 24.64
C LEU A 469 -8.77 34.59 23.63
N ARG A 470 -8.72 35.92 23.46
CA ARG A 470 -7.80 36.55 22.50
C ARG A 470 -6.34 36.41 22.91
N SER A 471 -6.09 36.27 24.20
CA SER A 471 -4.76 35.98 24.76
C SER A 471 -4.40 34.49 24.77
N THR A 472 -5.34 33.60 24.50
CA THR A 472 -5.12 32.14 24.54
C THR A 472 -4.80 31.58 23.15
N ALA A 473 -4.32 30.34 23.10
CA ALA A 473 -4.11 29.60 21.85
C ALA A 473 -4.88 28.27 21.89
N LEU A 474 -5.65 28.00 20.84
CA LEU A 474 -6.28 26.71 20.62
C LEU A 474 -5.30 25.80 19.88
N MET A 475 -4.97 24.67 20.49
CA MET A 475 -3.93 23.74 20.06
C MET A 475 -4.55 22.41 19.65
N ALA A 476 -4.12 21.86 18.51
CA ALA A 476 -4.47 20.51 18.07
C ALA A 476 -3.38 19.50 18.45
N TYR A 477 -3.79 18.28 18.81
CA TYR A 477 -2.91 17.19 19.23
C TYR A 477 -3.23 15.88 18.53
N GLY A 478 -2.43 14.85 18.81
CA GLY A 478 -2.64 13.50 18.31
C GLY A 478 -2.55 13.41 16.78
N SER A 479 -3.48 12.66 16.19
CA SER A 479 -3.58 12.53 14.73
C SER A 479 -3.98 13.85 14.07
N TYR A 480 -4.86 14.63 14.71
CA TYR A 480 -5.29 15.93 14.19
C TYR A 480 -4.17 16.98 14.20
N GLY A 481 -3.43 17.07 15.30
CA GLY A 481 -2.24 17.93 15.42
C GLY A 481 -1.17 17.58 14.39
N SER A 482 -1.01 16.28 14.10
CA SER A 482 -0.11 15.78 13.06
C SER A 482 -0.66 15.87 11.62
N ARG A 483 -1.83 16.50 11.40
CA ARG A 483 -2.52 16.62 10.10
C ARG A 483 -2.80 15.29 9.40
N ARG A 484 -3.07 14.26 10.20
CA ARG A 484 -3.43 12.92 9.74
C ARG A 484 -4.70 12.37 10.42
N PRO A 485 -5.75 13.18 10.67
CA PRO A 485 -6.99 12.64 11.18
C PRO A 485 -7.65 11.77 10.09
N GLY A 486 -8.08 10.56 10.44
CA GLY A 486 -9.03 9.82 9.63
C GLY A 486 -10.44 10.44 9.78
N LEU A 487 -11.35 10.17 8.85
CA LEU A 487 -12.72 10.73 8.88
C LEU A 487 -13.52 10.33 10.14
N ALA A 488 -13.16 9.22 10.78
CA ALA A 488 -13.73 8.75 12.03
C ALA A 488 -12.82 9.00 13.26
N SER A 489 -11.74 9.78 13.11
CA SER A 489 -10.87 10.12 14.24
C SER A 489 -11.50 11.15 15.16
N ASP A 490 -11.22 11.01 16.45
CA ASP A 490 -11.47 12.05 17.44
C ASP A 490 -10.66 13.31 17.08
N ILE A 491 -11.17 14.48 17.51
CA ILE A 491 -10.53 15.78 17.31
C ILE A 491 -9.97 16.24 18.66
N ASP A 492 -8.67 16.00 18.87
CA ASP A 492 -7.99 16.35 20.12
C ASP A 492 -7.59 17.83 20.14
N LEU A 493 -8.25 18.62 20.99
CA LEU A 493 -8.00 20.06 21.18
C LEU A 493 -7.63 20.36 22.64
N ASN A 494 -6.74 21.33 22.84
CA ASN A 494 -6.47 21.92 24.17
C ASN A 494 -6.42 23.44 24.04
N LEU A 495 -6.90 24.15 25.06
CA LEU A 495 -6.77 25.60 25.15
C LEU A 495 -5.60 25.93 26.07
N VAL A 496 -4.63 26.66 25.55
CA VAL A 496 -3.46 27.09 26.32
C VAL A 496 -3.59 28.56 26.68
N VAL A 497 -3.40 28.87 27.96
CA VAL A 497 -3.49 30.21 28.53
C VAL A 497 -2.08 30.69 28.91
N PRO A 498 -1.70 31.93 28.62
CA PRO A 498 -0.39 32.45 29.02
C PRO A 498 -0.22 32.46 30.54
N ASP A 499 1.04 32.43 30.98
CA ASP A 499 1.36 32.52 32.40
C ASP A 499 1.05 33.95 32.93
N GLY A 500 0.41 34.04 34.10
CA GLY A 500 0.09 35.30 34.76
C GLY A 500 -1.40 35.64 34.81
N PRO A 501 -1.78 36.77 35.45
CA PRO A 501 -3.17 37.16 35.62
C PRO A 501 -3.75 37.74 34.34
N VAL A 502 -4.37 36.89 33.52
CA VAL A 502 -5.08 37.28 32.30
C VAL A 502 -6.55 37.61 32.60
N ALA A 503 -7.15 36.82 33.49
CA ALA A 503 -8.54 36.86 33.91
C ALA A 503 -8.73 36.00 35.17
N SER A 504 -9.91 36.05 35.80
CA SER A 504 -10.22 35.11 36.89
C SER A 504 -10.32 33.67 36.37
N ARG A 505 -10.03 32.67 37.22
CA ARG A 505 -10.18 31.25 36.85
C ARG A 505 -11.62 30.92 36.43
N GLU A 506 -12.60 31.57 37.04
CA GLU A 506 -14.02 31.39 36.74
C GLU A 506 -14.35 31.92 35.34
N GLU A 507 -13.83 33.10 34.97
CA GLU A 507 -14.02 33.67 33.64
C GLU A 507 -13.39 32.78 32.56
N ILE A 508 -12.18 32.27 32.78
CA ILE A 508 -11.54 31.35 31.83
C ILE A 508 -12.34 30.04 31.71
N ARG A 509 -12.81 29.47 32.82
CA ARG A 509 -13.65 28.26 32.78
C ARG A 509 -14.94 28.49 32.00
N ALA A 510 -15.62 29.61 32.23
CA ALA A 510 -16.84 29.94 31.51
C ALA A 510 -16.57 30.15 30.01
N ALA A 511 -15.48 30.82 29.65
CA ALA A 511 -15.05 30.98 28.26
C ALA A 511 -14.70 29.65 27.58
N VAL A 512 -14.05 28.73 28.31
CA VAL A 512 -13.69 27.38 27.82
C VAL A 512 -14.92 26.52 27.64
N ALA A 513 -15.87 26.55 28.58
CA ALA A 513 -17.15 25.85 28.45
C ALA A 513 -17.92 26.36 27.23
N ALA A 514 -18.04 27.68 27.07
CA ALA A 514 -18.69 28.29 25.91
C ALA A 514 -18.01 27.91 24.58
N LEU A 515 -16.66 27.89 24.55
CA LEU A 515 -15.92 27.44 23.38
C LEU A 515 -16.15 25.95 23.08
N GLY A 516 -16.14 25.10 24.12
CA GLY A 516 -16.38 23.66 24.00
C GLY A 516 -17.76 23.34 23.46
N GLU A 517 -18.80 23.99 23.99
CA GLU A 517 -20.18 23.86 23.50
C GLU A 517 -20.32 24.33 22.05
N ALA A 518 -19.72 25.46 21.70
CA ALA A 518 -19.75 25.99 20.33
C ALA A 518 -19.02 25.06 19.34
N LEU A 519 -17.87 24.52 19.72
CA LEU A 519 -17.14 23.55 18.90
C LEU A 519 -17.93 22.24 18.76
N ALA A 520 -18.58 21.77 19.82
CA ALA A 520 -19.45 20.61 19.78
C ALA A 520 -20.61 20.83 18.80
N ALA A 521 -21.28 21.98 18.89
CA ALA A 521 -22.39 22.33 18.01
C ALA A 521 -21.96 22.42 16.54
N ALA A 522 -20.75 22.92 16.26
CA ALA A 522 -20.26 23.09 14.89
C ALA A 522 -19.65 21.81 14.29
N LEU A 523 -18.97 20.97 15.06
CA LEU A 523 -18.17 19.85 14.51
C LEU A 523 -18.81 18.46 14.67
N ARG A 524 -19.79 18.28 15.58
CA ARG A 524 -20.34 16.96 15.92
C ARG A 524 -21.35 16.48 14.88
N SER A 525 -21.28 15.20 14.47
CA SER A 525 -22.37 14.59 13.70
C SER A 525 -23.54 14.23 14.62
N PRO A 526 -24.80 14.37 14.17
CA PRO A 526 -25.97 13.83 14.87
C PRO A 526 -25.85 12.33 15.20
N GLN A 527 -25.05 11.60 14.43
CA GLN A 527 -24.81 10.16 14.59
C GLN A 527 -23.70 9.83 15.60
N ASP A 528 -22.93 10.82 16.06
CA ASP A 528 -21.87 10.62 17.05
C ASP A 528 -22.51 10.51 18.45
N ALA A 529 -22.85 9.28 18.84
CA ALA A 529 -23.51 8.97 20.11
C ALA A 529 -22.64 9.25 21.35
N LYS A 530 -21.33 9.46 21.18
CA LYS A 530 -20.41 9.70 22.29
C LYS A 530 -20.57 11.15 22.79
N PRO A 531 -20.81 11.37 24.10
CA PRO A 531 -20.77 12.71 24.66
C PRO A 531 -19.38 13.31 24.46
N LEU A 532 -19.32 14.64 24.37
CA LEU A 532 -18.05 15.36 24.36
C LEU A 532 -17.29 14.98 25.63
N LYS A 533 -16.10 14.39 25.49
CA LYS A 533 -15.21 14.19 26.63
C LYS A 533 -14.52 15.51 26.95
N SER A 534 -15.24 16.45 27.56
CA SER A 534 -14.60 17.59 28.20
C SER A 534 -13.98 17.11 29.51
N GLN A 535 -12.66 16.94 29.53
CA GLN A 535 -11.95 17.09 30.78
C GLN A 535 -11.72 18.59 30.94
N GLU A 536 -12.32 19.22 31.95
CA GLU A 536 -12.06 20.62 32.28
C GLU A 536 -10.64 20.75 32.86
N THR A 537 -9.65 20.67 31.99
CA THR A 537 -8.25 20.94 32.33
C THR A 537 -7.85 22.24 31.63
N VAL A 538 -8.39 23.35 32.11
CA VAL A 538 -7.75 24.65 31.89
C VAL A 538 -6.41 24.60 32.63
N GLN A 539 -5.33 24.51 31.87
CA GLN A 539 -3.99 24.46 32.44
C GLN A 539 -3.20 25.66 31.91
N GLU A 540 -2.72 26.47 32.85
CA GLU A 540 -1.68 27.48 32.60
C GLU A 540 -0.48 26.78 31.92
N ILE A 541 0.30 27.51 31.10
CA ILE A 541 1.48 26.94 30.44
C ILE A 541 2.35 26.26 31.49
N LYS A 542 2.71 26.96 32.56
CA LYS A 542 3.52 26.41 33.65
C LYS A 542 2.91 25.13 34.26
N THR A 543 1.60 25.04 34.46
CA THR A 543 0.95 23.84 35.00
C THR A 543 0.98 22.66 34.01
N ASN A 544 0.69 22.89 32.73
CA ASN A 544 0.87 21.88 31.67
C ASN A 544 2.32 21.40 31.62
N MET A 545 3.26 22.33 31.79
CA MET A 545 4.70 22.05 31.75
C MET A 545 5.14 21.21 32.94
N GLU A 546 4.75 21.57 34.16
CA GLU A 546 5.01 20.79 35.37
C GLU A 546 4.41 19.39 35.29
N PHE A 547 3.25 19.25 34.64
CA PHE A 547 2.64 17.95 34.37
C PHE A 547 3.50 17.08 33.44
N TRP A 548 4.15 17.67 32.42
CA TRP A 548 5.06 16.93 31.53
C TRP A 548 6.45 16.69 32.15
N GLU A 549 6.86 17.51 33.10
CA GLU A 549 8.09 17.30 33.87
C GLU A 549 7.93 16.33 35.05
N LYS A 550 6.73 15.93 35.46
CA LYS A 550 6.61 14.92 36.53
C LYS A 550 7.05 13.53 36.04
N ASP A 551 7.85 12.82 36.84
CA ASP A 551 8.25 11.44 36.54
C ASP A 551 7.00 10.54 36.64
N PRO A 552 6.67 9.76 35.57
CA PRO A 552 5.53 8.85 35.57
C PRO A 552 5.46 7.88 36.75
N VAL A 553 6.60 7.55 37.37
CA VAL A 553 6.67 6.58 38.48
C VAL A 553 5.87 7.06 39.71
N HIS A 554 5.64 8.36 39.88
CA HIS A 554 4.96 8.90 41.06
C HIS A 554 3.46 9.17 40.89
N ALA A 555 2.90 9.04 39.68
CA ALA A 555 1.52 9.45 39.40
C ALA A 555 0.51 8.32 39.25
N GLY A 556 0.94 7.05 39.12
CA GLY A 556 0.04 5.91 38.88
C GLY A 556 -0.75 5.97 37.57
N ASP A 557 -0.63 7.06 36.80
CA ASP A 557 -1.33 7.31 35.56
C ASP A 557 -0.38 7.15 34.36
N PRO A 558 -0.63 6.18 33.45
CA PRO A 558 0.17 5.97 32.25
C PRO A 558 0.18 7.17 31.29
N ASN A 559 -0.67 8.18 31.50
CA ASN A 559 -0.77 9.38 30.67
C ASN A 559 0.10 10.56 31.14
N THR A 560 0.94 10.40 32.16
CA THR A 560 1.81 11.47 32.67
C THR A 560 3.22 11.44 32.07
N GLY A 561 3.96 12.56 32.19
CA GLY A 561 5.37 12.66 31.80
C GLY A 561 5.64 12.37 30.32
N ILE A 562 6.41 11.33 30.03
CA ILE A 562 6.90 11.00 28.68
C ILE A 562 5.77 10.71 27.68
N HIS A 563 4.67 10.08 28.09
CA HIS A 563 3.56 9.81 27.17
C HIS A 563 2.85 11.11 26.77
N ALA A 564 2.62 12.01 27.73
CA ALA A 564 2.07 13.32 27.47
C ALA A 564 3.00 14.17 26.59
N LEU A 565 4.32 14.15 26.84
CA LEU A 565 5.27 14.88 26.00
C LEU A 565 5.30 14.37 24.55
N ARG A 566 5.11 13.06 24.34
CA ARG A 566 5.02 12.46 22.99
C ARG A 566 3.74 12.86 22.27
N VAL A 567 2.59 12.58 22.89
CA VAL A 567 1.28 12.79 22.27
C VAL A 567 0.98 14.26 22.16
N HIS A 568 1.23 15.03 23.22
CA HIS A 568 0.91 16.45 23.22
C HIS A 568 2.04 17.29 22.63
N GLY A 569 3.31 17.01 22.95
CA GLY A 569 4.40 17.87 22.51
C GLY A 569 4.79 17.76 21.04
N LEU A 570 5.00 16.55 20.53
CA LEU A 570 5.53 16.36 19.18
C LEU A 570 4.50 16.56 18.07
N THR A 571 3.23 16.50 18.42
CA THR A 571 2.12 16.63 17.48
C THR A 571 1.37 17.95 17.64
N ALA A 572 1.66 18.73 18.68
CA ALA A 572 1.04 20.02 18.92
C ALA A 572 1.21 20.97 17.74
N ARG A 573 0.11 21.56 17.29
CA ARG A 573 0.13 22.75 16.42
C ARG A 573 -0.96 23.74 16.81
N PRO A 574 -0.73 25.05 16.60
CA PRO A 574 -1.79 26.03 16.74
C PRO A 574 -2.85 25.84 15.65
N VAL A 575 -4.11 26.07 16.03
CA VAL A 575 -5.29 26.08 15.16
C VAL A 575 -5.87 27.48 15.09
N ALA A 576 -6.05 28.13 16.24
CA ALA A 576 -6.63 29.45 16.37
C ALA A 576 -6.08 30.22 17.60
N GLY A 577 -6.34 31.52 17.66
CA GLY A 577 -5.92 32.39 18.77
C GLY A 577 -4.50 32.94 18.62
N ASN A 578 -3.85 33.20 19.74
CA ASN A 578 -2.55 33.84 19.82
C ASN A 578 -1.42 32.90 19.36
N ALA A 579 -1.07 32.95 18.06
CA ALA A 579 0.00 32.15 17.49
C ALA A 579 1.39 32.46 18.10
N ALA A 580 1.60 33.67 18.64
CA ALA A 580 2.86 34.05 19.28
C ALA A 580 3.08 33.28 20.59
N LEU A 581 2.00 32.94 21.31
CA LEU A 581 2.06 32.10 22.51
C LEU A 581 2.73 30.75 22.22
N TYR A 582 2.32 30.11 21.12
CA TYR A 582 2.94 28.85 20.70
C TYR A 582 4.40 29.04 20.29
N LYS A 583 4.67 30.03 19.44
CA LYS A 583 6.01 30.23 18.85
C LYS A 583 7.04 30.65 19.89
N ASN A 584 6.66 31.49 20.85
CA ASN A 584 7.59 32.16 21.76
C ASN A 584 7.68 31.46 23.12
N GLU A 585 6.63 30.79 23.58
CA GLU A 585 6.60 30.21 24.92
C GLU A 585 6.56 28.68 24.84
N ILE A 586 5.52 28.12 24.22
CA ILE A 586 5.28 26.67 24.22
C ILE A 586 6.40 25.91 23.47
N ARG A 587 6.74 26.32 22.24
CA ARG A 587 7.71 25.60 21.40
C ARG A 587 9.14 25.63 21.95
N PRO A 588 9.70 26.78 22.37
CA PRO A 588 11.02 26.81 23.00
C PRO A 588 11.08 26.00 24.30
N PHE A 589 9.99 26.01 25.08
CA PHE A 589 9.91 25.22 26.29
C PHE A 589 9.90 23.72 26.00
N TYR A 590 9.09 23.25 25.05
CA TYR A 590 9.12 21.86 24.59
C TYR A 590 10.52 21.44 24.15
N ALA A 591 11.21 22.27 23.36
CA ALA A 591 12.58 22.00 22.94
C ALA A 591 13.52 21.83 24.15
N THR A 592 13.29 22.58 25.22
CA THR A 592 14.04 22.49 26.49
C THR A 592 13.76 21.19 27.24
N ILE A 593 12.49 20.79 27.42
CA ILE A 593 12.14 19.51 28.06
C ILE A 593 12.70 18.33 27.26
N VAL A 594 12.50 18.35 25.94
CA VAL A 594 12.99 17.29 25.03
C VAL A 594 14.49 17.17 25.12
N LYS A 595 15.23 18.29 25.14
CA LYS A 595 16.69 18.30 25.32
C LYS A 595 17.09 17.72 26.68
N LYS A 596 16.44 18.15 27.76
CA LYS A 596 16.70 17.71 29.14
C LYS A 596 16.42 16.22 29.37
N ARG A 597 15.35 15.69 28.77
CA ARG A 597 14.88 14.30 28.96
C ARG A 597 15.17 13.37 27.80
N ARG A 598 16.02 13.77 26.87
CA ARG A 598 16.30 13.05 25.62
C ARG A 598 16.60 11.56 25.84
N MET A 599 17.52 11.24 26.74
CA MET A 599 17.92 9.85 27.00
C MET A 599 16.81 9.04 27.66
N GLU A 600 16.04 9.64 28.57
CA GLU A 600 14.89 9.00 29.20
C GLU A 600 13.80 8.68 28.15
N LEU A 601 13.52 9.64 27.26
CA LEU A 601 12.58 9.50 26.15
C LEU A 601 12.97 8.36 25.21
N LEU A 602 14.24 8.31 24.81
CA LEU A 602 14.78 7.23 23.96
C LEU A 602 14.66 5.89 24.66
N ARG A 603 15.09 5.79 25.92
CA ARG A 603 15.04 4.54 26.69
C ARG A 603 13.61 4.03 26.81
N ARG A 604 12.64 4.88 27.17
CA ARG A 604 11.24 4.45 27.33
C ARG A 604 10.61 4.04 26.00
N LEU A 605 10.88 4.75 24.91
CA LEU A 605 10.37 4.38 23.59
C LEU A 605 10.94 3.04 23.11
N THR A 606 12.22 2.77 23.35
CA THR A 606 12.82 1.46 23.07
C THR A 606 12.20 0.38 23.94
N LEU A 607 12.05 0.60 25.25
CA LEU A 607 11.43 -0.37 26.15
C LEU A 607 9.97 -0.67 25.80
N GLU A 608 9.18 0.33 25.40
CA GLU A 608 7.79 0.13 24.95
C GLU A 608 7.75 -0.71 23.67
N ARG A 609 8.66 -0.45 22.73
CA ARG A 609 8.78 -1.24 21.50
C ARG A 609 9.19 -2.68 21.81
N ASP A 610 10.21 -2.87 22.64
CA ASP A 610 10.69 -4.19 23.06
C ASP A 610 9.61 -4.96 23.82
N PHE A 611 8.84 -4.28 24.68
CA PHE A 611 7.72 -4.87 25.38
C PHE A 611 6.65 -5.37 24.40
N LYS A 612 6.29 -4.57 23.38
CA LYS A 612 5.35 -5.00 22.33
C LYS A 612 5.88 -6.17 21.50
N LEU A 613 7.17 -6.20 21.19
CA LEU A 613 7.81 -7.31 20.47
C LEU A 613 7.85 -8.60 21.30
N LYS A 614 7.91 -8.48 22.63
CA LYS A 614 7.95 -9.61 23.58
C LYS A 614 6.58 -10.10 24.02
N GLN A 615 5.52 -9.32 23.82
CA GLN A 615 4.18 -9.83 24.03
C GLN A 615 3.96 -10.96 23.01
N PRO A 616 3.65 -12.20 23.47
CA PRO A 616 3.30 -13.27 22.54
C PRO A 616 2.21 -12.72 21.65
N ALA A 617 2.37 -12.85 20.32
CA ALA A 617 1.40 -12.38 19.36
C ALA A 617 0.03 -12.89 19.81
N THR A 618 -0.77 -12.02 20.43
CA THR A 618 -2.15 -12.37 20.75
C THR A 618 -2.69 -12.78 19.39
N PRO A 619 -3.28 -13.98 19.25
CA PRO A 619 -3.83 -14.43 17.99
C PRO A 619 -5.09 -13.60 17.73
N MET A 620 -4.90 -12.32 17.45
CA MET A 620 -5.91 -11.51 16.82
C MET A 620 -5.98 -12.04 15.40
N LEU A 621 -7.10 -12.68 15.09
CA LEU A 621 -7.48 -13.11 13.75
C LEU A 621 -7.38 -11.99 12.70
N GLU A 622 -7.30 -10.73 13.14
CA GLU A 622 -7.10 -9.55 12.31
C GLU A 622 -5.95 -8.67 12.85
N PRO A 623 -5.06 -8.15 11.98
CA PRO A 623 -3.99 -7.25 12.41
C PRO A 623 -4.55 -5.93 12.96
N ASP A 624 -4.17 -5.55 14.18
CA ASP A 624 -4.44 -4.21 14.70
C ASP A 624 -3.54 -3.19 13.99
N TYR A 625 -4.08 -2.57 12.93
CA TYR A 625 -3.39 -1.57 12.12
C TYR A 625 -2.93 -0.34 12.92
N LYS A 626 -3.49 -0.07 14.10
CA LYS A 626 -3.12 1.09 14.93
C LYS A 626 -2.09 0.70 15.98
N ALA A 627 -2.36 -0.28 16.82
CA ALA A 627 -1.53 -0.59 17.99
C ALA A 627 -0.64 -1.82 17.84
N GLY A 628 -0.89 -2.68 16.84
CA GLY A 628 -0.13 -3.89 16.55
C GLY A 628 1.28 -3.62 16.01
N LEU A 629 2.08 -4.69 15.92
CA LEU A 629 3.42 -4.65 15.33
C LEU A 629 3.32 -4.29 13.85
N GLY A 630 4.17 -3.37 13.40
CA GLY A 630 4.11 -2.75 12.07
C GLY A 630 2.99 -1.70 11.90
N GLY A 631 2.16 -1.48 12.92
CA GLY A 631 1.04 -0.55 12.88
C GLY A 631 1.42 0.93 12.97
N VAL A 632 0.42 1.80 12.84
CA VAL A 632 0.58 3.27 12.85
C VAL A 632 1.29 3.78 14.11
N ARG A 633 1.02 3.19 15.29
CA ARG A 633 1.66 3.61 16.54
C ARG A 633 3.14 3.23 16.60
N GLU A 634 3.54 2.10 16.00
CA GLU A 634 4.96 1.76 15.91
C GLU A 634 5.68 2.72 14.96
N TYR A 635 5.06 3.04 13.83
CA TYR A 635 5.57 4.08 12.93
C TYR A 635 5.75 5.43 13.66
N ASP A 636 4.76 5.86 14.44
CA ASP A 636 4.86 7.07 15.26
C ASP A 636 6.03 7.01 16.22
N ASN A 637 6.18 5.89 16.96
CA ASN A 637 7.28 5.68 17.88
C ASN A 637 8.64 5.81 17.18
N ILE A 638 8.79 5.26 15.97
CA ILE A 638 10.01 5.40 15.16
C ILE A 638 10.24 6.86 14.74
N THR A 639 9.21 7.56 14.27
CA THR A 639 9.34 8.99 13.91
C THR A 639 9.67 9.87 15.11
N TRP A 640 9.17 9.53 16.30
CA TRP A 640 9.50 10.23 17.54
C TRP A 640 10.92 9.92 18.00
N LEU A 641 11.33 8.64 17.98
CA LEU A 641 12.71 8.22 18.24
C LEU A 641 13.68 8.98 17.34
N SER A 642 13.45 9.01 16.03
CA SER A 642 14.32 9.72 15.09
C SER A 642 14.41 11.22 15.38
N ARG A 643 13.31 11.89 15.74
CA ARG A 643 13.33 13.31 16.17
C ARG A 643 14.14 13.52 17.45
N PHE A 644 14.14 12.56 18.37
CA PHE A 644 14.95 12.63 19.57
C PHE A 644 16.41 12.28 19.32
N ILE A 645 16.73 11.35 18.41
CA ILE A 645 18.10 11.04 18.02
C ILE A 645 18.70 12.19 17.19
N TYR A 646 17.89 12.87 16.37
CA TYR A 646 18.34 13.92 15.46
C TYR A 646 17.52 15.22 15.64
N PRO A 647 17.69 15.94 16.77
CA PRO A 647 16.84 17.08 17.12
C PRO A 647 17.00 18.31 16.21
N TRP A 648 17.97 18.33 15.30
CA TRP A 648 18.30 19.47 14.43
C TRP A 648 17.66 19.42 13.03
N GLY A 649 16.65 18.55 12.81
CA GLY A 649 15.91 18.50 11.55
C GLY A 649 16.77 18.10 10.33
N SER A 650 16.34 18.49 9.12
CA SER A 650 17.05 18.22 7.85
C SER A 650 18.50 18.73 7.82
N GLN A 651 18.87 19.69 8.66
CA GLN A 651 20.27 20.12 8.85
C GLN A 651 21.13 19.05 9.54
N GLY A 652 20.53 18.21 10.39
CA GLY A 652 21.19 17.04 10.97
C GLY A 652 21.43 15.94 9.95
N LEU A 653 20.49 15.71 9.01
CA LEU A 653 20.67 14.74 7.92
C LEU A 653 21.69 15.22 6.89
N VAL A 654 21.67 16.52 6.52
CA VAL A 654 22.69 17.16 5.68
C VAL A 654 24.05 17.21 6.38
N GLY A 655 24.08 17.38 7.71
CA GLY A 655 25.31 17.29 8.51
C GLY A 655 25.84 15.85 8.64
N LEU A 656 24.96 14.84 8.61
CA LEU A 656 25.34 13.42 8.63
C LEU A 656 25.88 12.96 7.27
N LEU A 657 25.22 13.38 6.19
CA LEU A 657 25.64 13.13 4.80
C LEU A 657 26.88 13.95 4.41
N GLY A 658 26.96 15.22 4.85
CA GLY A 658 28.14 16.07 4.68
C GLY A 658 29.31 15.67 5.59
N GLY A 659 29.04 15.16 6.79
CA GLY A 659 30.04 14.65 7.71
C GLY A 659 30.67 13.34 7.24
N TRP A 660 29.91 12.48 6.53
CA TRP A 660 30.44 11.30 5.85
C TRP A 660 31.35 11.65 4.67
N ALA A 661 31.02 12.71 3.91
CA ALA A 661 31.85 13.18 2.81
C ALA A 661 33.13 13.94 3.26
N ALA A 662 33.13 14.48 4.48
CA ALA A 662 34.22 15.28 5.03
C ALA A 662 35.15 14.52 5.99
N MET A 663 34.92 13.24 6.28
CA MET A 663 35.91 12.44 7.01
C MET A 663 37.12 12.18 6.11
N PRO A 664 38.33 12.65 6.47
CA PRO A 664 39.53 12.20 5.79
C PRO A 664 39.69 10.72 6.08
N TRP A 665 39.63 9.90 5.03
CA TRP A 665 40.01 8.49 5.07
C TRP A 665 41.50 8.42 5.41
N LYS A 666 41.82 8.43 6.70
CA LYS A 666 43.16 8.16 7.22
C LYS A 666 43.20 6.73 7.73
N GLY A 667 43.89 5.88 6.97
CA GLY A 667 44.63 4.76 7.53
C GLY A 667 44.24 3.39 7.02
N ALA A 668 44.75 3.03 5.84
CA ALA A 668 45.21 1.67 5.57
C ALA A 668 46.74 1.70 5.42
N CYS A 669 47.40 1.22 6.49
CA CYS A 669 48.73 0.58 6.55
C CYS A 669 49.99 1.41 6.18
N PRO A 670 51.16 1.05 6.72
CA PRO A 670 51.81 -0.26 6.50
C PRO A 670 51.43 -1.35 7.50
#